data_AF-A0A345NPG6-F1
#
_entry.id   AF-A0A345NPG6-F1
#
_cell.length_a   1.000
_cell.length_b   1.000
_cell.length_c   1.000
_cell.angle_alpha   90.00
_cell.angle_beta   90.00
_cell.angle_gamma   90.00
#
_symmetry.space_group_name_H-M   'P 1'
#
loop_
_entity.id
_entity.type
_entity.pdbx_description
1 polymer ?
#
loop_
_entity_poly.entity_id
_entity_poly.type
_entity_poly.pdbx_seq_one_letter_code
_entity_poly.pdbx_strand_id
1 'polypeptide(L)'
;MERLDAEPFIACEEHDIMTTRTSTKRRALVAAGAALMLVAGGASAATSAPSAPDAPPSPDAPVLPDPTQVYRIAGPDRYATAAEIARAFPAGASPTVVVTSGQGFADALSSQLPASVTGAPLGDDRAAGAPVPILLTRSGSLPAATRSALNSLHPTKIVVVGGTSAVSDAVLRELRGYAGTVQRVAGDNRYETSAAVVGSYPAGVPVLYVATGKAFPDGLTAGSVAGRDGVPLLLTDPAKLRAVTAQAISDLAPQSVVVVGGASAVSDTVLDSIAAIVPDTTRVSGDDRYETAAAVAATYEADSVAYLASGQNYPDALTGGAFAAYHQGPLLLTRTTTVPAATMGALDLLSPQGLVVFGGTTSVTKGALKAVNAALPAWYDELVVQLLSFNDYHGHIEVENGKLTEAQDPEQNLVGGAVNLSTTLDMLRTRSFEDQSLTVAAGDLIGGSTFISGLFQDEPSVETLEVAGLDISSVGNHEFDEGVDELLRMQYGGNHPVLGQFDDEPYDGADFQWLAANVVDKETREPILPATEVRNVAGVDVGFIGMTLEATPTLVSPGGVASVDFLDEVTTANAQAAALQAQGVESIVVLLHEGGYQTGTYNGCEGISGPVVDIAEKLAPSIDAVITGHTHQPYVCTIDDPAGEPRSVTSANQYGRVVTETALSVSRTTGDVMRDRVWADNHLVLQSVADDPQMAQVVEKWQAKASVLAGRVVGTVAEDITGDASGNRGIETPMADLVADAILAATSAPADGGAQISFMNVGGVRASLKVDQISNGEQPGEVTYQEAYNVAPFGNLLVSIDMTGAQIKAALEQQYQPVESRGSRPMLALGVSEGFSYTWDATQPQGSRVSNMALDGTPLDPATTYRVSTLNFLQEGGDLFTAFTEGTNLMGGPEDLAALVQYLNDNPGLTAPEDRVEGL
;
A
#
# COMPACT_ATOMS: atom_id res chain seq x y z
N MET A 1 4.34 40.66 -53.39
CA MET A 1 5.41 40.89 -54.38
C MET A 1 6.51 39.91 -54.04
N GLU A 2 6.89 39.05 -55.00
CA GLU A 2 8.05 38.11 -55.02
C GLU A 2 8.13 37.08 -53.88
N ARG A 3 7.94 35.74 -53.99
CA ARG A 3 8.05 34.67 -55.00
C ARG A 3 9.49 34.19 -55.31
N LEU A 4 9.67 32.85 -55.21
CA LEU A 4 10.69 31.93 -55.77
C LEU A 4 11.84 31.56 -54.80
N ASP A 5 12.26 30.30 -54.53
CA ASP A 5 12.22 28.97 -55.19
C ASP A 5 12.36 27.84 -54.12
N ALA A 6 11.66 26.69 -54.13
CA ALA A 6 11.82 25.44 -54.89
C ALA A 6 13.06 24.53 -54.55
N GLU A 7 12.81 23.51 -53.70
CA GLU A 7 13.26 22.07 -53.64
C GLU A 7 14.45 21.52 -54.48
N PRO A 8 15.20 20.46 -54.03
CA PRO A 8 14.63 19.10 -53.84
C PRO A 8 15.26 18.11 -52.81
N PHE A 9 14.49 17.04 -52.56
CA PHE A 9 14.79 15.73 -51.94
C PHE A 9 16.16 15.09 -52.25
N ILE A 10 16.82 14.51 -51.22
CA ILE A 10 17.62 13.25 -51.27
C ILE A 10 17.47 12.52 -49.91
N ALA A 11 17.40 11.18 -50.00
CA ALA A 11 17.05 10.21 -48.97
C ALA A 11 18.20 9.69 -48.07
N CYS A 12 17.78 9.07 -46.96
CA CYS A 12 18.41 8.02 -46.13
C CYS A 12 19.76 8.29 -45.45
N GLU A 13 19.74 8.31 -44.11
CA GLU A 13 20.53 7.37 -43.28
C GLU A 13 19.95 7.34 -41.84
N GLU A 14 19.59 6.13 -41.39
CA GLU A 14 19.23 5.81 -40.02
C GLU A 14 20.43 6.05 -39.10
N HIS A 15 20.21 6.68 -37.95
CA HIS A 15 21.15 6.66 -36.85
C HIS A 15 20.37 6.55 -35.53
N ASP A 16 20.47 5.35 -34.94
CA ASP A 16 20.14 5.02 -33.55
C ASP A 16 20.68 6.09 -32.59
N ILE A 17 19.80 6.63 -31.76
CA ILE A 17 20.16 7.37 -30.56
C ILE A 17 19.36 6.76 -29.40
N MET A 18 19.91 5.69 -28.83
CA MET A 18 19.64 5.32 -27.45
C MET A 18 20.40 6.31 -26.54
N THR A 19 19.69 7.23 -25.92
CA THR A 19 20.19 8.01 -24.78
C THR A 19 19.75 7.36 -23.48
N THR A 20 20.65 6.55 -22.91
CA THR A 20 20.65 6.19 -21.50
C THR A 20 20.90 7.45 -20.66
N ARG A 21 19.93 7.89 -19.87
CA ARG A 21 20.16 8.80 -18.73
C ARG A 21 20.02 7.99 -17.44
N THR A 22 21.15 7.94 -16.75
CA THR A 22 21.42 7.31 -15.47
C THR A 22 20.57 7.90 -14.35
N SER A 23 19.65 7.12 -13.79
CA SER A 23 19.08 7.34 -12.46
C SER A 23 20.08 6.81 -11.43
N THR A 24 20.47 7.65 -10.50
CA THR A 24 21.11 7.24 -9.24
C THR A 24 20.65 8.26 -8.22
N LYS A 25 19.72 7.86 -7.34
CA LYS A 25 19.60 8.31 -5.94
C LYS A 25 18.23 7.92 -5.35
N ARG A 26 18.28 6.91 -4.46
CA ARG A 26 17.64 6.79 -3.12
C ARG A 26 16.86 5.47 -2.96
N ARG A 27 17.29 4.63 -2.00
CA ARG A 27 16.70 3.33 -1.63
C ARG A 27 16.83 3.08 -0.12
N ALA A 28 15.72 2.98 0.64
CA ALA A 28 15.35 1.94 1.65
C ALA A 28 14.25 2.48 2.62
N LEU A 29 13.39 1.68 3.29
CA LEU A 29 13.50 0.31 3.84
C LEU A 29 12.11 -0.38 4.00
N VAL A 30 12.11 -1.68 4.33
CA VAL A 30 11.13 -2.74 3.98
C VAL A 30 10.28 -3.30 5.15
N ALA A 31 9.04 -3.72 4.80
CA ALA A 31 8.15 -4.78 5.34
C ALA A 31 7.62 -4.73 6.79
N ALA A 32 6.29 -4.59 6.91
CA ALA A 32 5.49 -4.99 8.05
C ALA A 32 4.26 -5.78 7.57
N GLY A 33 4.01 -6.96 8.17
CA GLY A 33 2.72 -7.67 8.04
C GLY A 33 2.84 -9.13 7.60
N ALA A 34 3.00 -10.04 8.54
CA ALA A 34 2.89 -11.47 8.30
C ALA A 34 1.41 -11.89 8.13
N ALA A 35 1.06 -12.53 7.01
CA ALA A 35 -0.28 -13.08 6.78
C ALA A 35 -0.53 -14.40 7.55
N LEU A 36 -1.52 -14.37 8.47
CA LEU A 36 -2.34 -15.45 9.09
C LEU A 36 -1.66 -16.44 10.08
N MET A 37 -2.11 -16.73 11.32
CA MET A 37 -3.36 -16.50 12.08
C MET A 37 -3.23 -16.80 13.60
N LEU A 38 -4.12 -16.16 14.40
CA LEU A 38 -4.76 -16.52 15.71
C LEU A 38 -4.31 -15.86 17.04
N VAL A 39 -5.02 -14.75 17.37
CA VAL A 39 -5.60 -14.33 18.66
C VAL A 39 -4.68 -14.03 19.88
N ALA A 40 -4.75 -12.75 20.27
CA ALA A 40 -4.58 -12.13 21.60
C ALA A 40 -3.17 -11.75 22.09
N GLY A 41 -2.87 -10.45 21.98
CA GLY A 41 -2.46 -9.63 23.13
C GLY A 41 -1.15 -8.85 23.03
N GLY A 42 -1.28 -7.51 22.92
CA GLY A 42 -0.39 -6.55 23.59
C GLY A 42 0.71 -5.89 22.75
N ALA A 43 0.48 -4.60 22.45
CA ALA A 43 1.34 -3.67 21.72
C ALA A 43 2.74 -3.43 22.32
N SER A 44 3.73 -3.07 21.46
CA SER A 44 4.60 -1.88 21.62
C SER A 44 5.53 -1.64 20.41
N ALA A 45 5.47 -0.38 19.94
CA ALA A 45 6.21 0.40 18.93
C ALA A 45 7.58 -0.07 18.38
N ALA A 46 7.76 0.14 17.07
CA ALA A 46 9.03 0.06 16.32
C ALA A 46 9.45 1.45 15.80
N THR A 47 10.76 1.70 15.75
CA THR A 47 11.42 2.90 15.17
C THR A 47 12.37 2.47 14.06
N SER A 48 12.54 3.31 13.03
CA SER A 48 13.11 3.03 11.70
C SER A 48 14.64 3.14 11.52
N ALA A 49 15.13 2.51 10.43
CA ALA A 49 16.53 2.21 10.07
C ALA A 49 16.98 2.74 8.69
N PRO A 50 18.29 2.90 8.42
CA PRO A 50 18.85 3.54 7.21
C PRO A 50 19.21 2.59 6.03
N SER A 51 19.52 3.21 4.89
CA SER A 51 19.38 2.72 3.51
C SER A 51 20.61 2.11 2.81
N ALA A 52 20.39 1.13 1.89
CA ALA A 52 21.40 0.32 1.18
C ALA A 52 21.38 0.48 -0.36
N PRO A 53 22.52 0.36 -1.07
CA PRO A 53 22.66 0.71 -2.50
C PRO A 53 22.02 -0.28 -3.50
N ASP A 54 21.91 0.17 -4.76
CA ASP A 54 21.33 -0.52 -5.94
C ASP A 54 22.10 -1.79 -6.37
N ALA A 55 21.39 -2.85 -6.76
CA ALA A 55 21.93 -4.20 -6.95
C ALA A 55 22.42 -4.52 -8.39
N PRO A 56 23.69 -4.84 -8.63
CA PRO A 56 24.18 -5.62 -9.77
C PRO A 56 23.69 -7.08 -9.79
N PRO A 57 23.83 -7.79 -10.92
CA PRO A 57 23.26 -9.13 -11.11
C PRO A 57 23.78 -10.14 -10.08
N SER A 58 22.84 -10.93 -9.54
CA SER A 58 23.09 -12.03 -8.62
C SER A 58 24.19 -12.97 -9.14
N PRO A 59 25.07 -13.54 -8.30
CA PRO A 59 25.88 -14.68 -8.71
C PRO A 59 24.94 -15.80 -9.21
N ASP A 60 25.08 -16.23 -10.47
CA ASP A 60 24.17 -17.17 -11.13
C ASP A 60 23.66 -18.25 -10.17
N ALA A 61 22.33 -18.36 -10.08
CA ALA A 61 21.66 -19.44 -9.36
C ALA A 61 22.28 -20.80 -9.74
N PRO A 62 22.30 -21.78 -8.83
CA PRO A 62 22.89 -23.07 -9.16
C PRO A 62 22.14 -23.65 -10.36
N VAL A 63 22.87 -24.06 -11.40
CA VAL A 63 22.25 -24.70 -12.57
C VAL A 63 21.61 -26.02 -12.13
N LEU A 64 20.29 -26.02 -12.04
CA LEU A 64 19.52 -27.19 -11.65
C LEU A 64 19.35 -28.13 -12.86
N PRO A 65 19.52 -29.45 -12.70
CA PRO A 65 19.30 -30.41 -13.79
C PRO A 65 17.87 -30.39 -14.34
N ASP A 66 16.90 -30.10 -13.48
CA ASP A 66 15.49 -29.90 -13.78
C ASP A 66 14.94 -28.90 -12.75
N PRO A 67 14.70 -27.63 -13.11
CA PRO A 67 14.21 -26.62 -12.17
C PRO A 67 12.77 -26.88 -11.71
N THR A 68 12.01 -27.71 -12.43
CA THR A 68 10.64 -28.10 -12.06
C THR A 68 10.60 -29.25 -11.05
N GLN A 69 11.77 -29.77 -10.66
CA GLN A 69 11.90 -30.80 -9.63
C GLN A 69 12.86 -30.37 -8.52
N VAL A 70 12.57 -30.83 -7.31
CA VAL A 70 13.44 -30.55 -6.17
C VAL A 70 14.78 -31.26 -6.36
N TYR A 71 15.85 -30.47 -6.47
CA TYR A 71 17.22 -30.96 -6.51
C TYR A 71 17.70 -31.29 -5.10
N ARG A 72 18.32 -32.45 -4.89
CA ARG A 72 18.78 -32.87 -3.55
C ARG A 72 20.29 -32.98 -3.48
N ILE A 73 20.88 -32.28 -2.51
CA ILE A 73 22.29 -32.43 -2.14
C ILE A 73 22.37 -33.17 -0.80
N ALA A 74 22.92 -34.39 -0.82
CA ALA A 74 22.95 -35.26 0.35
C ALA A 74 24.10 -36.26 0.32
N GLY A 75 24.59 -36.61 1.51
CA GLY A 75 25.47 -37.75 1.74
C GLY A 75 24.84 -38.80 2.68
N PRO A 76 25.51 -39.94 2.88
CA PRO A 76 25.06 -40.99 3.82
C PRO A 76 25.04 -40.54 5.30
N ASP A 77 25.75 -39.47 5.65
CA ASP A 77 25.73 -38.85 6.98
C ASP A 77 25.97 -37.33 6.87
N ARG A 78 25.90 -36.62 8.00
CA ARG A 78 26.09 -35.16 8.07
C ARG A 78 27.44 -34.67 7.55
N TYR A 79 28.50 -35.47 7.69
CA TYR A 79 29.83 -35.07 7.23
C TYR A 79 29.94 -35.22 5.72
N ALA A 80 29.30 -36.25 5.18
CA ALA A 80 29.20 -36.44 3.74
C ALA A 80 28.26 -35.42 3.09
N THR A 81 27.09 -35.10 3.69
CA THR A 81 26.23 -34.02 3.17
C THR A 81 26.99 -32.69 3.14
N ALA A 82 27.67 -32.32 4.24
CA ALA A 82 28.50 -31.11 4.28
C ALA A 82 29.59 -31.11 3.19
N ALA A 83 30.21 -32.26 2.93
CA ALA A 83 31.19 -32.43 1.87
C ALA A 83 30.59 -32.23 0.46
N GLU A 84 29.39 -32.77 0.20
CA GLU A 84 28.71 -32.58 -1.08
C GLU A 84 28.24 -31.14 -1.29
N ILE A 85 27.67 -30.49 -0.24
CA ILE A 85 27.31 -29.06 -0.30
C ILE A 85 28.54 -28.21 -0.59
N ALA A 86 29.65 -28.47 0.11
CA ALA A 86 30.89 -27.72 -0.10
C ALA A 86 31.43 -27.88 -1.53
N ARG A 87 31.28 -29.06 -2.17
CA ARG A 87 31.67 -29.28 -3.56
C ARG A 87 30.72 -28.65 -4.58
N ALA A 88 29.48 -28.36 -4.20
CA ALA A 88 28.51 -27.71 -5.07
C ALA A 88 28.82 -26.22 -5.27
N PHE A 89 29.63 -25.60 -4.40
CA PHE A 89 30.11 -24.24 -4.62
C PHE A 89 30.87 -24.13 -5.95
N PRO A 90 30.68 -23.04 -6.72
CA PRO A 90 31.43 -22.82 -7.95
C PRO A 90 32.95 -22.87 -7.74
N ALA A 91 33.68 -23.36 -8.74
CA ALA A 91 35.13 -23.38 -8.68
C ALA A 91 35.68 -21.95 -8.54
N GLY A 92 36.50 -21.71 -7.52
CA GLY A 92 37.03 -20.38 -7.21
C GLY A 92 36.11 -19.48 -6.39
N ALA A 93 34.93 -19.95 -5.96
CA ALA A 93 34.00 -19.19 -5.11
C ALA A 93 34.65 -18.63 -3.84
N SER A 94 35.59 -19.38 -3.25
CA SER A 94 36.40 -18.91 -2.12
C SER A 94 37.71 -19.69 -2.02
N PRO A 95 38.85 -19.02 -1.75
CA PRO A 95 40.10 -19.70 -1.41
C PRO A 95 40.11 -20.21 0.05
N THR A 96 39.10 -19.84 0.84
CA THR A 96 38.93 -20.20 2.25
C THR A 96 37.81 -21.22 2.45
N VAL A 97 38.07 -22.22 3.28
CA VAL A 97 37.05 -23.16 3.79
C VAL A 97 36.95 -23.03 5.31
N VAL A 98 35.73 -23.04 5.84
CA VAL A 98 35.49 -23.11 7.28
C VAL A 98 35.39 -24.57 7.71
N VAL A 99 36.05 -24.94 8.81
CA VAL A 99 35.89 -26.25 9.44
C VAL A 99 35.38 -26.08 10.87
N THR A 100 34.25 -26.71 11.18
CA THR A 100 33.61 -26.63 12.50
C THR A 100 33.08 -28.00 12.96
N SER A 101 32.66 -28.10 14.22
CA SER A 101 32.21 -29.36 14.80
C SER A 101 30.83 -29.77 14.26
N GLY A 102 30.71 -31.02 13.80
CA GLY A 102 29.43 -31.65 13.46
C GLY A 102 28.68 -32.26 14.64
N GLN A 103 29.18 -32.05 15.87
CA GLN A 103 28.64 -32.62 17.11
C GLN A 103 28.11 -31.55 18.07
N GLY A 104 28.70 -30.35 18.07
CA GLY A 104 28.22 -29.15 18.77
C GLY A 104 28.20 -27.96 17.82
N PHE A 105 27.00 -27.46 17.49
CA PHE A 105 26.80 -26.51 16.39
C PHE A 105 26.80 -25.04 16.82
N ALA A 106 26.84 -24.77 18.12
CA ALA A 106 26.71 -23.40 18.63
C ALA A 106 27.79 -22.48 18.06
N ASP A 107 29.04 -22.94 18.05
CA ASP A 107 30.17 -22.17 17.50
C ASP A 107 30.06 -22.02 15.97
N ALA A 108 29.31 -22.89 15.30
CA ALA A 108 29.20 -22.94 13.86
C ALA A 108 28.25 -21.89 13.25
N LEU A 109 27.28 -21.39 14.02
CA LEU A 109 26.24 -20.49 13.48
C LEU A 109 26.79 -19.11 13.11
N SER A 110 27.74 -18.60 13.90
CA SER A 110 28.46 -17.37 13.59
C SER A 110 29.66 -17.59 12.67
N SER A 111 29.74 -18.70 11.93
CA SER A 111 30.92 -19.02 11.13
C SER A 111 31.01 -18.26 9.79
N GLN A 112 30.16 -17.26 9.59
CA GLN A 112 30.31 -16.34 8.46
C GLN A 112 31.41 -15.34 8.74
N LEU A 113 32.30 -15.20 7.78
CA LEU A 113 33.54 -14.46 7.92
C LEU A 113 33.54 -13.26 6.97
N PRO A 114 34.15 -12.13 7.38
CA PRO A 114 34.29 -10.97 6.52
C PRO A 114 35.22 -11.30 5.35
N ALA A 115 35.06 -10.59 4.22
CA ALA A 115 35.81 -10.87 3.01
C ALA A 115 37.32 -10.63 3.18
N SER A 116 37.70 -9.73 4.09
CA SER A 116 39.09 -9.53 4.53
C SER A 116 39.73 -10.80 5.10
N VAL A 117 38.93 -11.70 5.69
CA VAL A 117 39.37 -12.97 6.25
C VAL A 117 39.26 -14.10 5.22
N THR A 118 38.22 -14.12 4.39
CA THR A 118 37.98 -15.22 3.44
C THR A 118 38.79 -15.08 2.15
N GLY A 119 39.18 -13.85 1.77
CA GLY A 119 39.81 -13.56 0.48
C GLY A 119 38.90 -13.84 -0.71
N ALA A 120 37.61 -14.05 -0.48
CA ALA A 120 36.62 -14.19 -1.54
C ALA A 120 36.35 -12.79 -2.14
N PRO A 121 36.14 -12.69 -3.47
CA PRO A 121 35.76 -11.44 -4.09
C PRO A 121 34.45 -10.94 -3.47
N LEU A 122 34.46 -9.69 -3.00
CA LEU A 122 33.23 -8.98 -2.70
C LEU A 122 32.59 -8.67 -4.05
N GLY A 123 31.36 -9.13 -4.27
CA GLY A 123 30.49 -8.46 -5.25
C GLY A 123 30.20 -7.05 -4.76
N ASP A 124 29.76 -6.17 -5.66
CA ASP A 124 29.61 -4.74 -5.39
C ASP A 124 28.61 -4.40 -4.25
N ASP A 125 27.78 -5.37 -3.79
CA ASP A 125 26.71 -5.18 -2.78
C ASP A 125 26.91 -5.83 -1.41
N ARG A 126 27.98 -6.62 -1.21
CA ARG A 126 28.21 -7.28 0.08
C ARG A 126 28.96 -6.34 1.02
N ALA A 127 28.30 -5.89 2.08
CA ALA A 127 28.79 -4.81 2.94
C ALA A 127 30.15 -5.12 3.62
N ALA A 128 30.41 -6.39 3.98
CA ALA A 128 31.66 -6.74 4.68
C ALA A 128 32.11 -8.21 4.56
N GLY A 129 31.28 -9.15 4.10
CA GLY A 129 31.51 -10.60 4.15
C GLY A 129 31.15 -11.35 2.89
N ALA A 130 31.66 -12.59 2.76
CA ALA A 130 31.35 -13.47 1.63
C ALA A 130 31.10 -14.89 2.15
N PRO A 131 29.97 -15.54 1.80
CA PRO A 131 29.69 -16.92 2.18
C PRO A 131 30.76 -17.87 1.64
N VAL A 132 31.22 -18.78 2.50
CA VAL A 132 32.28 -19.76 2.18
C VAL A 132 31.82 -21.19 2.46
N PRO A 133 32.41 -22.20 1.79
CA PRO A 133 32.10 -23.59 2.08
C PRO A 133 32.38 -23.93 3.55
N ILE A 134 31.39 -24.52 4.22
CA ILE A 134 31.50 -25.03 5.60
C ILE A 134 31.60 -26.55 5.57
N LEU A 135 32.67 -27.08 6.14
CA LEU A 135 32.89 -28.49 6.35
C LEU A 135 32.78 -28.88 7.82
N LEU A 136 32.21 -30.06 8.07
CA LEU A 136 32.03 -30.58 9.42
C LEU A 136 33.12 -31.59 9.79
N THR A 137 33.54 -31.58 11.05
CA THR A 137 34.47 -32.57 11.64
C THR A 137 33.93 -33.16 12.94
N ARG A 138 34.45 -34.33 13.35
CA ARG A 138 34.31 -34.79 14.74
C ARG A 138 35.31 -34.01 15.61
N SER A 139 35.07 -33.94 16.91
CA SER A 139 35.98 -33.21 17.81
C SER A 139 37.41 -33.75 17.80
N GLY A 140 37.57 -35.07 17.81
CA GLY A 140 38.88 -35.74 17.87
C GLY A 140 39.41 -36.31 16.55
N SER A 141 38.67 -36.26 15.45
CA SER A 141 39.09 -36.88 14.18
C SER A 141 38.44 -36.23 12.97
N LEU A 142 39.19 -36.11 11.88
CA LEU A 142 38.67 -35.61 10.61
C LEU A 142 37.98 -36.78 9.86
N PRO A 143 36.69 -36.65 9.48
CA PRO A 143 36.00 -37.68 8.69
C PRO A 143 36.59 -37.86 7.28
N ALA A 144 36.42 -39.04 6.69
CA ALA A 144 36.92 -39.33 5.34
C ALA A 144 36.27 -38.45 4.26
N ALA A 145 34.97 -38.18 4.38
CA ALA A 145 34.26 -37.28 3.47
C ALA A 145 34.83 -35.86 3.52
N THR A 146 35.10 -35.35 4.73
CA THR A 146 35.72 -34.04 4.96
C THR A 146 37.11 -33.94 4.32
N ARG A 147 37.96 -34.96 4.51
CA ARG A 147 39.27 -35.03 3.84
C ARG A 147 39.14 -35.01 2.31
N SER A 148 38.21 -35.79 1.79
CA SER A 148 37.96 -35.87 0.35
C SER A 148 37.50 -34.52 -0.22
N ALA A 149 36.61 -33.80 0.47
CA ALA A 149 36.19 -32.47 0.07
C ALA A 149 37.34 -31.46 0.11
N LEU A 150 38.16 -31.44 1.16
CA LEU A 150 39.35 -30.58 1.23
C LEU A 150 40.33 -30.84 0.08
N ASN A 151 40.53 -32.10 -0.28
CA ASN A 151 41.34 -32.47 -1.45
C ASN A 151 40.71 -32.06 -2.78
N SER A 152 39.38 -31.93 -2.86
CA SER A 152 38.68 -31.52 -4.08
C SER A 152 38.69 -30.00 -4.23
N LEU A 153 38.50 -29.28 -3.12
CA LEU A 153 38.38 -27.82 -3.07
C LEU A 153 39.73 -27.12 -3.14
N HIS A 154 40.82 -27.79 -2.73
CA HIS A 154 42.18 -27.23 -2.69
C HIS A 154 42.26 -25.84 -2.02
N PRO A 155 41.73 -25.65 -0.80
CA PRO A 155 41.71 -24.34 -0.17
C PRO A 155 43.12 -23.83 0.13
N THR A 156 43.38 -22.53 -0.07
CA THR A 156 44.64 -21.91 0.36
C THR A 156 44.62 -21.56 1.84
N LYS A 157 43.42 -21.40 2.41
CA LYS A 157 43.19 -21.07 3.84
C LYS A 157 42.07 -21.93 4.44
N ILE A 158 42.27 -22.38 5.67
CA ILE A 158 41.24 -23.02 6.48
C ILE A 158 41.04 -22.21 7.76
N VAL A 159 39.78 -21.87 8.05
CA VAL A 159 39.40 -21.25 9.32
C VAL A 159 38.65 -22.27 10.18
N VAL A 160 39.20 -22.56 11.34
CA VAL A 160 38.59 -23.46 12.33
C VAL A 160 37.82 -22.62 13.33
N VAL A 161 36.50 -22.71 13.31
CA VAL A 161 35.63 -21.99 14.27
C VAL A 161 35.26 -22.94 15.41
N GLY A 162 35.60 -22.54 16.63
CA GLY A 162 35.35 -23.29 17.85
C GLY A 162 36.62 -23.68 18.61
N GLY A 163 36.45 -23.83 19.93
CA GLY A 163 37.52 -24.18 20.86
C GLY A 163 38.06 -25.60 20.68
N THR A 164 39.07 -25.96 21.46
CA THR A 164 39.72 -27.29 21.41
C THR A 164 38.80 -28.45 21.80
N SER A 165 37.74 -28.17 22.57
CA SER A 165 36.68 -29.13 22.89
C SER A 165 35.76 -29.44 21.69
N ALA A 166 35.53 -28.45 20.83
CA ALA A 166 34.72 -28.59 19.62
C ALA A 166 35.54 -29.17 18.46
N VAL A 167 36.78 -28.70 18.28
CA VAL A 167 37.74 -29.16 17.27
C VAL A 167 39.13 -29.25 17.90
N SER A 168 39.60 -30.46 18.19
CA SER A 168 40.88 -30.68 18.89
C SER A 168 42.10 -30.23 18.10
N ASP A 169 43.23 -30.03 18.79
CA ASP A 169 44.51 -29.71 18.15
C ASP A 169 45.09 -30.87 17.33
N ALA A 170 44.60 -32.10 17.52
CA ALA A 170 44.89 -33.21 16.63
C ALA A 170 44.28 -32.97 15.24
N VAL A 171 43.00 -32.59 15.20
CA VAL A 171 42.32 -32.22 13.95
C VAL A 171 42.96 -30.98 13.32
N LEU A 172 43.28 -29.95 14.12
CA LEU A 172 43.96 -28.75 13.63
C LEU A 172 45.32 -29.07 12.97
N ARG A 173 46.09 -30.01 13.54
CA ARG A 173 47.34 -30.48 12.93
C ARG A 173 47.11 -31.24 11.63
N GLU A 174 46.07 -32.06 11.55
CA GLU A 174 45.70 -32.76 10.31
C GLU A 174 45.30 -31.78 9.20
N LEU A 175 44.53 -30.72 9.53
CA LEU A 175 44.09 -29.69 8.58
C LEU A 175 45.25 -28.91 7.93
N ARG A 176 46.39 -28.77 8.61
CA ARG A 176 47.59 -28.12 8.03
C ARG A 176 48.18 -28.86 6.83
N GLY A 177 47.77 -30.10 6.59
CA GLY A 177 48.12 -30.83 5.37
C GLY A 177 47.32 -30.42 4.13
N TYR A 178 46.25 -29.63 4.27
CA TYR A 178 45.31 -29.33 3.18
C TYR A 178 45.32 -27.86 2.72
N ALA A 179 45.94 -26.95 3.49
CA ALA A 179 46.01 -25.52 3.18
C ALA A 179 47.30 -24.90 3.70
N GLY A 180 47.77 -23.85 3.02
CA GLY A 180 48.96 -23.10 3.43
C GLY A 180 48.77 -22.34 4.75
N THR A 181 47.54 -21.94 5.05
CA THR A 181 47.17 -21.23 6.28
C THR A 181 46.04 -21.95 7.00
N VAL A 182 46.21 -22.24 8.29
CA VAL A 182 45.15 -22.77 9.16
C VAL A 182 45.05 -21.91 10.41
N GLN A 183 43.92 -21.21 10.57
CA GLN A 183 43.66 -20.26 11.66
C GLN A 183 42.51 -20.75 12.52
N ARG A 184 42.64 -20.68 13.85
CA ARG A 184 41.52 -20.93 14.77
C ARG A 184 40.90 -19.62 15.22
N VAL A 185 39.57 -19.55 15.26
CA VAL A 185 38.78 -18.49 15.90
C VAL A 185 37.93 -19.13 16.99
N ALA A 186 38.16 -18.75 18.25
CA ALA A 186 37.51 -19.35 19.41
C ALA A 186 37.56 -18.41 20.62
N GLY A 187 36.55 -18.54 21.48
CA GLY A 187 36.55 -18.03 22.86
C GLY A 187 36.26 -19.15 23.85
N ASP A 188 36.08 -18.83 25.14
CA ASP A 188 35.89 -19.85 26.18
C ASP A 188 34.53 -20.54 26.08
N ASN A 189 33.57 -19.91 25.40
CA ASN A 189 32.25 -20.45 25.11
C ASN A 189 31.72 -19.95 23.75
N ARG A 190 30.50 -20.38 23.40
CA ARG A 190 29.84 -20.03 22.14
C ARG A 190 29.62 -18.54 21.91
N TYR A 191 29.36 -17.77 22.97
CA TYR A 191 29.11 -16.34 22.88
C TYR A 191 30.40 -15.57 22.67
N GLU A 192 31.48 -15.99 23.34
CA GLU A 192 32.81 -15.43 23.12
C GLU A 192 33.40 -15.84 21.76
N THR A 193 33.14 -17.07 21.32
CA THR A 193 33.51 -17.51 19.96
C THR A 193 32.75 -16.71 18.90
N SER A 194 31.44 -16.52 19.09
CA SER A 194 30.63 -15.68 18.22
C SER A 194 31.13 -14.23 18.20
N ALA A 195 31.37 -13.62 19.36
CA ALA A 195 31.96 -12.28 19.47
C ALA A 195 33.34 -12.19 18.81
N ALA A 196 34.18 -13.23 18.92
CA ALA A 196 35.49 -13.26 18.27
C ALA A 196 35.39 -13.34 16.73
N VAL A 197 34.37 -14.00 16.18
CA VAL A 197 34.11 -13.96 14.74
C VAL A 197 33.60 -12.57 14.34
N VAL A 198 32.61 -12.03 15.06
CA VAL A 198 32.06 -10.69 14.78
C VAL A 198 33.14 -9.61 14.86
N GLY A 199 34.07 -9.69 15.82
CA GLY A 199 35.18 -8.76 15.95
C GLY A 199 36.21 -8.78 14.80
N SER A 200 36.04 -9.68 13.81
CA SER A 200 36.84 -9.63 12.58
C SER A 200 36.23 -8.74 11.49
N TYR A 201 34.96 -8.35 11.62
CA TYR A 201 34.27 -7.43 10.72
C TYR A 201 34.74 -5.98 10.95
N PRO A 202 34.69 -5.11 9.91
CA PRO A 202 34.87 -3.68 10.09
C PRO A 202 33.76 -3.10 10.97
N ALA A 203 34.05 -2.03 11.70
CA ALA A 203 33.02 -1.28 12.43
C ALA A 203 32.12 -0.50 11.44
N GLY A 204 30.89 -0.17 11.85
CA GLY A 204 29.93 0.60 11.06
C GLY A 204 29.16 -0.22 10.03
N VAL A 205 28.97 -1.53 10.25
CA VAL A 205 28.15 -2.37 9.34
C VAL A 205 26.70 -1.88 9.31
N PRO A 206 25.99 -2.01 8.18
CA PRO A 206 24.61 -1.52 8.07
C PRO A 206 23.67 -2.27 9.02
N VAL A 207 23.79 -3.59 9.11
CA VAL A 207 22.91 -4.44 9.93
C VAL A 207 23.75 -5.43 10.74
N LEU A 208 23.32 -5.74 11.96
CA LEU A 208 23.77 -6.89 12.73
C LEU A 208 22.60 -7.84 13.00
N TYR A 209 22.73 -9.11 12.63
CA TYR A 209 21.75 -10.13 13.03
C TYR A 209 22.10 -10.71 14.39
N VAL A 210 21.11 -10.89 15.25
CA VAL A 210 21.27 -11.50 16.57
C VAL A 210 20.32 -12.68 16.74
N ALA A 211 20.85 -13.85 17.10
CA ALA A 211 20.04 -15.03 17.40
C ALA A 211 20.51 -15.71 18.70
N THR A 212 19.70 -16.63 19.19
CA THR A 212 20.01 -17.36 20.43
C THR A 212 21.13 -18.39 20.28
N GLY A 213 22.01 -18.46 21.28
CA GLY A 213 23.06 -19.48 21.38
C GLY A 213 22.63 -20.81 22.02
N LYS A 214 21.33 -21.07 22.25
CA LYS A 214 20.85 -22.31 22.90
C LYS A 214 20.00 -23.23 22.01
N ALA A 215 19.08 -22.69 21.22
CA ALA A 215 18.23 -23.43 20.30
C ALA A 215 18.38 -22.80 18.91
N PHE A 216 18.80 -23.56 17.91
CA PHE A 216 19.43 -22.97 16.74
C PHE A 216 18.63 -22.88 15.43
N PRO A 217 17.32 -23.17 15.34
CA PRO A 217 16.67 -23.09 14.04
C PRO A 217 16.63 -21.65 13.50
N ASP A 218 16.38 -20.66 14.37
CA ASP A 218 16.33 -19.24 14.01
C ASP A 218 17.72 -18.72 13.61
N GLY A 219 18.78 -19.20 14.29
CA GLY A 219 20.16 -18.90 13.92
C GLY A 219 20.59 -19.47 12.58
N LEU A 220 19.94 -20.54 12.08
CA LEU A 220 20.26 -21.12 10.76
C LEU A 220 19.70 -20.25 9.63
N THR A 221 18.45 -19.80 9.78
CA THR A 221 17.80 -18.92 8.81
C THR A 221 18.40 -17.51 8.87
N ALA A 222 18.66 -16.99 10.08
CA ALA A 222 19.41 -15.75 10.29
C ALA A 222 20.81 -15.81 9.65
N GLY A 223 21.46 -16.98 9.69
CA GLY A 223 22.75 -17.19 9.02
C GLY A 223 22.63 -17.02 7.51
N SER A 224 21.58 -17.55 6.88
CA SER A 224 21.41 -17.39 5.42
C SER A 224 21.28 -15.92 5.00
N VAL A 225 20.44 -15.15 5.68
CA VAL A 225 20.22 -13.72 5.38
C VAL A 225 21.43 -12.87 5.73
N ALA A 226 22.07 -13.11 6.88
CA ALA A 226 23.32 -12.42 7.24
C ALA A 226 24.42 -12.62 6.19
N GLY A 227 24.47 -13.82 5.59
CA GLY A 227 25.48 -14.15 4.58
C GLY A 227 25.19 -13.55 3.22
N ARG A 228 23.91 -13.49 2.85
CA ARG A 228 23.45 -12.79 1.65
C ARG A 228 23.91 -11.34 1.70
N ASP A 229 23.65 -10.67 2.83
CA ASP A 229 23.93 -9.25 3.06
C ASP A 229 25.42 -8.98 3.35
N GLY A 230 26.19 -10.03 3.60
CA GLY A 230 27.61 -9.94 3.94
C GLY A 230 27.85 -9.27 5.29
N VAL A 231 26.96 -9.47 6.26
CA VAL A 231 27.01 -8.88 7.60
C VAL A 231 27.11 -9.97 8.69
N PRO A 232 27.53 -9.63 9.93
CA PRO A 232 27.71 -10.64 10.96
C PRO A 232 26.38 -11.17 11.56
N LEU A 233 26.42 -12.43 12.00
CA LEU A 233 25.44 -13.02 12.93
C LEU A 233 26.07 -13.22 14.31
N LEU A 234 25.57 -12.50 15.32
CA LEU A 234 26.01 -12.59 16.72
C LEU A 234 25.06 -13.47 17.55
N LEU A 235 25.63 -14.29 18.44
CA LEU A 235 24.86 -15.13 19.36
C LEU A 235 24.69 -14.47 20.72
N THR A 236 23.47 -14.51 21.25
CA THR A 236 23.13 -14.02 22.59
C THR A 236 22.54 -15.11 23.49
N ASP A 237 22.63 -14.92 24.80
CA ASP A 237 21.93 -15.79 25.77
C ASP A 237 20.44 -15.41 25.79
N PRO A 238 19.49 -16.36 25.74
CA PRO A 238 18.07 -16.07 25.65
C PRO A 238 17.52 -15.08 26.67
N ALA A 239 18.08 -15.06 27.89
CA ALA A 239 17.49 -14.36 29.03
C ALA A 239 18.32 -13.18 29.54
N LYS A 240 19.53 -12.96 29.00
CA LYS A 240 20.38 -11.83 29.41
C LYS A 240 21.43 -11.49 28.37
N LEU A 241 21.59 -10.19 28.09
CA LEU A 241 22.70 -9.71 27.27
C LEU A 241 24.00 -9.81 28.08
N ARG A 242 24.93 -10.67 27.64
CA ARG A 242 26.22 -10.86 28.32
C ARG A 242 27.15 -9.68 28.01
N ALA A 243 28.04 -9.36 28.95
CA ALA A 243 29.02 -8.28 28.76
C ALA A 243 29.83 -8.43 27.47
N VAL A 244 30.26 -9.65 27.11
CA VAL A 244 30.98 -9.89 25.86
C VAL A 244 30.12 -9.65 24.61
N THR A 245 28.83 -9.98 24.65
CA THR A 245 27.91 -9.75 23.54
C THR A 245 27.60 -8.25 23.40
N ALA A 246 27.36 -7.55 24.52
CA ALA A 246 27.16 -6.10 24.53
C ALA A 246 28.41 -5.34 24.02
N GLN A 247 29.60 -5.77 24.44
CA GLN A 247 30.85 -5.20 23.97
C GLN A 247 31.04 -5.43 22.46
N ALA A 248 30.73 -6.63 21.96
CA ALA A 248 30.81 -6.92 20.53
C ALA A 248 29.86 -6.03 19.70
N ILE A 249 28.63 -5.78 20.18
CA ILE A 249 27.71 -4.83 19.53
C ILE A 249 28.30 -3.42 19.53
N SER A 250 28.86 -2.98 20.66
CA SER A 250 29.44 -1.64 20.80
C SER A 250 30.67 -1.44 19.92
N ASP A 251 31.56 -2.44 19.84
CA ASP A 251 32.78 -2.39 19.03
C ASP A 251 32.48 -2.44 17.53
N LEU A 252 31.46 -3.22 17.14
CA LEU A 252 31.00 -3.32 15.77
C LEU A 252 30.27 -2.04 15.32
N ALA A 253 29.61 -1.34 16.24
CA ALA A 253 28.83 -0.12 15.99
C ALA A 253 27.91 -0.23 14.75
N PRO A 254 27.00 -1.22 14.70
CA PRO A 254 26.11 -1.38 13.56
C PRO A 254 25.10 -0.22 13.48
N GLN A 255 24.59 0.07 12.28
CA GLN A 255 23.55 1.09 12.11
C GLN A 255 22.21 0.58 12.66
N SER A 256 21.88 -0.69 12.42
CA SER A 256 20.69 -1.36 12.95
C SER A 256 20.97 -2.77 13.47
N VAL A 257 20.05 -3.31 14.27
CA VAL A 257 20.09 -4.71 14.76
C VAL A 257 18.78 -5.45 14.48
N VAL A 258 18.87 -6.65 13.91
CA VAL A 258 17.71 -7.54 13.72
C VAL A 258 17.82 -8.75 14.63
N VAL A 259 16.94 -8.84 15.62
CA VAL A 259 16.83 -10.01 16.52
C VAL A 259 15.94 -11.06 15.87
N VAL A 260 16.49 -12.24 15.58
CA VAL A 260 15.75 -13.35 14.94
C VAL A 260 15.34 -14.40 15.97
N GLY A 261 14.03 -14.69 16.01
CA GLY A 261 13.38 -15.61 16.93
C GLY A 261 12.48 -14.90 17.93
N GLY A 262 11.41 -15.55 18.36
CA GLY A 262 10.42 -14.99 19.30
C GLY A 262 10.97 -14.79 20.72
N ALA A 263 10.14 -14.25 21.62
CA ALA A 263 10.53 -13.95 23.01
C ALA A 263 11.04 -15.18 23.80
N SER A 264 10.65 -16.39 23.40
CA SER A 264 11.16 -17.64 23.99
C SER A 264 12.60 -17.99 23.56
N ALA A 265 13.01 -17.52 22.38
CA ALA A 265 14.35 -17.69 21.84
C ALA A 265 15.29 -16.58 22.33
N VAL A 266 14.84 -15.32 22.24
CA VAL A 266 15.52 -14.12 22.72
C VAL A 266 14.50 -13.25 23.44
N SER A 267 14.56 -13.16 24.77
CA SER A 267 13.55 -12.46 25.58
C SER A 267 13.52 -10.96 25.31
N ASP A 268 12.40 -10.31 25.56
CA ASP A 268 12.25 -8.86 25.37
C ASP A 268 13.24 -8.06 26.22
N THR A 269 13.60 -8.55 27.41
CA THR A 269 14.69 -7.95 28.21
C THR A 269 16.03 -7.90 27.46
N VAL A 270 16.33 -8.89 26.61
CA VAL A 270 17.55 -8.90 25.80
C VAL A 270 17.39 -7.96 24.61
N LEU A 271 16.21 -7.95 23.97
CA LEU A 271 15.87 -7.00 22.92
C LEU A 271 16.04 -5.55 23.40
N ASP A 272 15.44 -5.18 24.53
CA ASP A 272 15.55 -3.86 25.15
C ASP A 272 17.00 -3.49 25.48
N SER A 273 17.77 -4.47 25.97
CA SER A 273 19.20 -4.27 26.28
C SER A 273 20.03 -4.00 25.02
N ILE A 274 19.64 -4.55 23.88
CA ILE A 274 20.28 -4.30 22.57
C ILE A 274 19.82 -2.94 22.04
N ALA A 275 18.53 -2.64 22.11
CA ALA A 275 17.94 -1.35 21.70
C ALA A 275 18.56 -0.17 22.48
N ALA A 276 18.94 -0.38 23.74
CA ALA A 276 19.67 0.62 24.53
C ALA A 276 21.09 0.92 24.01
N ILE A 277 21.69 0.02 23.22
CA ILE A 277 23.00 0.21 22.58
C ILE A 277 22.82 0.74 21.15
N VAL A 278 21.85 0.20 20.42
CA VAL A 278 21.52 0.56 19.03
C VAL A 278 20.02 0.81 18.96
N PRO A 279 19.55 2.09 19.03
CA PRO A 279 18.11 2.41 19.13
C PRO A 279 17.25 1.78 18.03
N ASP A 280 17.83 1.67 16.85
CA ASP A 280 17.24 1.00 15.70
C ASP A 280 17.45 -0.52 15.80
N THR A 281 16.60 -1.16 16.60
CA THR A 281 16.59 -2.61 16.82
C THR A 281 15.20 -3.17 16.56
N THR A 282 15.08 -4.18 15.71
CA THR A 282 13.82 -4.84 15.34
C THR A 282 13.86 -6.34 15.63
N ARG A 283 12.68 -7.00 15.60
CA ARG A 283 12.54 -8.45 15.78
C ARG A 283 11.88 -9.08 14.56
N VAL A 284 12.43 -10.20 14.09
CA VAL A 284 11.80 -11.10 13.12
C VAL A 284 11.52 -12.44 13.78
N SER A 285 10.24 -12.84 13.87
CA SER A 285 9.83 -14.08 14.53
C SER A 285 8.47 -14.59 14.06
N GLY A 286 8.21 -15.87 14.24
CA GLY A 286 6.87 -16.49 14.21
C GLY A 286 6.63 -17.38 15.43
N ASP A 287 5.46 -18.02 15.52
CA ASP A 287 5.07 -18.83 16.69
C ASP A 287 5.97 -20.05 16.87
N ASP A 288 6.51 -20.55 15.75
CA ASP A 288 7.53 -21.57 15.75
C ASP A 288 8.68 -21.27 14.77
N ARG A 289 9.59 -22.23 14.69
CA ARG A 289 10.81 -22.14 13.86
C ARG A 289 10.54 -22.09 12.35
N TYR A 290 9.41 -22.61 11.91
CA TYR A 290 9.04 -22.68 10.49
C TYR A 290 8.42 -21.37 10.06
N GLU A 291 7.60 -20.76 10.92
CA GLU A 291 7.09 -19.40 10.72
C GLU A 291 8.20 -18.36 10.86
N THR A 292 9.11 -18.50 11.82
CA THR A 292 10.32 -17.64 11.88
C THR A 292 11.16 -17.77 10.61
N ALA A 293 11.29 -18.98 10.04
CA ALA A 293 11.97 -19.19 8.78
C ALA A 293 11.24 -18.54 7.59
N ALA A 294 9.91 -18.64 7.54
CA ALA A 294 9.06 -17.99 6.54
C ALA A 294 9.19 -16.46 6.61
N ALA A 295 9.16 -15.87 7.81
CA ALA A 295 9.33 -14.45 8.02
C ALA A 295 10.71 -13.94 7.57
N VAL A 296 11.77 -14.72 7.78
CA VAL A 296 13.11 -14.40 7.23
C VAL A 296 13.12 -14.54 5.70
N ALA A 297 12.46 -15.57 5.16
CA ALA A 297 12.42 -15.84 3.72
C ALA A 297 11.64 -14.78 2.93
N ALA A 298 10.66 -14.11 3.54
CA ALA A 298 9.92 -13.01 2.94
C ALA A 298 10.79 -11.79 2.59
N THR A 299 12.04 -11.74 3.07
CA THR A 299 13.00 -10.67 2.72
C THR A 299 13.75 -10.94 1.41
N TYR A 300 13.47 -12.06 0.73
CA TYR A 300 14.15 -12.48 -0.50
C TYR A 300 13.31 -12.19 -1.73
N GLU A 301 13.98 -12.07 -2.87
CA GLU A 301 13.36 -11.87 -4.17
C GLU A 301 12.42 -13.03 -4.54
N ALA A 302 11.27 -12.68 -5.12
CA ALA A 302 10.45 -13.63 -5.84
C ALA A 302 11.28 -14.29 -6.95
N ASP A 303 10.91 -15.50 -7.33
CA ASP A 303 11.56 -16.28 -8.38
C ASP A 303 13.02 -16.71 -8.08
N SER A 304 13.52 -16.45 -6.88
CA SER A 304 14.84 -16.95 -6.44
C SER A 304 14.85 -18.48 -6.28
N VAL A 305 16.03 -19.11 -6.37
CA VAL A 305 16.15 -20.52 -5.95
C VAL A 305 16.01 -20.58 -4.43
N ALA A 306 14.97 -21.26 -3.95
CA ALA A 306 14.77 -21.47 -2.52
C ALA A 306 15.50 -22.74 -2.03
N TYR A 307 15.83 -22.75 -0.75
CA TYR A 307 16.57 -23.82 -0.09
C TYR A 307 15.77 -24.39 1.07
N LEU A 308 15.72 -25.71 1.18
CA LEU A 308 14.93 -26.40 2.20
C LEU A 308 15.78 -27.40 2.98
N ALA A 309 15.73 -27.30 4.32
CA ALA A 309 16.44 -28.23 5.20
C ALA A 309 15.59 -28.65 6.41
N SER A 310 16.01 -29.72 7.10
CA SER A 310 15.30 -30.17 8.30
C SER A 310 15.43 -29.15 9.44
N GLY A 311 14.30 -28.64 9.91
CA GLY A 311 14.22 -27.83 11.14
C GLY A 311 14.33 -28.66 12.42
N GLN A 312 14.56 -29.98 12.34
CA GLN A 312 14.67 -30.89 13.49
C GLN A 312 16.09 -31.44 13.69
N ASN A 313 16.87 -31.51 12.61
CA ASN A 313 18.26 -31.95 12.60
C ASN A 313 19.11 -30.97 11.78
N TYR A 314 19.88 -30.14 12.47
CA TYR A 314 20.46 -28.91 11.93
C TYR A 314 21.78 -28.97 11.13
N PRO A 315 22.58 -30.06 11.07
CA PRO A 315 23.89 -29.98 10.42
C PRO A 315 23.80 -29.76 8.89
N ASP A 316 22.72 -30.25 8.27
CA ASP A 316 22.47 -30.06 6.83
C ASP A 316 22.07 -28.59 6.57
N ALA A 317 21.19 -28.02 7.39
CA ALA A 317 20.80 -26.61 7.35
C ALA A 317 21.98 -25.65 7.63
N LEU A 318 22.89 -26.02 8.54
CA LEU A 318 24.05 -25.20 8.90
C LEU A 318 25.01 -24.99 7.72
N THR A 319 25.31 -26.07 7.01
CA THR A 319 26.20 -26.02 5.85
C THR A 319 25.48 -25.54 4.60
N GLY A 320 24.21 -25.93 4.46
CA GLY A 320 23.32 -25.47 3.39
C GLY A 320 23.01 -23.98 3.46
N GLY A 321 22.90 -23.39 4.65
CA GLY A 321 22.65 -21.95 4.82
C GLY A 321 23.78 -21.08 4.27
N ALA A 322 25.04 -21.53 4.35
CA ALA A 322 26.16 -20.85 3.71
C ALA A 322 26.10 -20.95 2.16
N PHE A 323 25.60 -22.06 1.63
CA PHE A 323 25.37 -22.23 0.19
C PHE A 323 24.20 -21.38 -0.30
N ALA A 324 23.08 -21.38 0.45
CA ALA A 324 21.92 -20.54 0.19
C ALA A 324 22.31 -19.05 0.17
N ALA A 325 23.06 -18.60 1.18
CA ALA A 325 23.61 -17.26 1.25
C ALA A 325 24.52 -16.91 0.05
N TYR A 326 25.35 -17.85 -0.42
CA TYR A 326 26.23 -17.64 -1.57
C TYR A 326 25.42 -17.29 -2.83
N HIS A 327 24.33 -18.02 -3.07
CA HIS A 327 23.38 -17.82 -4.17
C HIS A 327 22.24 -16.87 -3.83
N GLN A 328 22.35 -16.13 -2.73
CA GLN A 328 21.36 -15.14 -2.31
C GLN A 328 19.91 -15.67 -2.22
N GLY A 329 19.71 -16.96 -1.90
CA GLY A 329 18.38 -17.56 -1.80
C GLY A 329 17.97 -17.92 -0.37
N PRO A 330 16.66 -17.97 -0.08
CA PRO A 330 16.14 -18.18 1.27
C PRO A 330 16.37 -19.61 1.76
N LEU A 331 16.80 -19.77 3.00
CA LEU A 331 16.77 -21.07 3.69
C LEU A 331 15.51 -21.23 4.53
N LEU A 332 14.58 -22.02 4.02
CA LEU A 332 13.38 -22.46 4.70
C LEU A 332 13.61 -23.78 5.45
N LEU A 333 12.78 -24.02 6.47
CA LEU A 333 12.85 -25.21 7.32
C LEU A 333 11.64 -26.11 7.12
N THR A 334 11.83 -27.43 7.15
CA THR A 334 10.75 -28.42 7.09
C THR A 334 10.82 -29.42 8.24
N ARG A 335 9.70 -30.10 8.54
CA ARG A 335 9.73 -31.33 9.34
C ARG A 335 10.30 -32.47 8.49
N THR A 336 10.74 -33.53 9.16
CA THR A 336 11.33 -34.70 8.49
C THR A 336 10.35 -35.38 7.52
N THR A 337 9.07 -35.44 7.88
CA THR A 337 8.04 -36.21 7.15
C THR A 337 7.02 -35.37 6.40
N THR A 338 6.90 -34.08 6.73
CA THR A 338 5.89 -33.17 6.18
C THR A 338 6.45 -31.76 6.05
N VAL A 339 5.93 -30.98 5.10
CA VAL A 339 6.22 -29.55 4.99
C VAL A 339 5.17 -28.78 5.79
N PRO A 340 5.57 -27.92 6.75
CA PRO A 340 4.64 -27.05 7.46
C PRO A 340 3.89 -26.09 6.52
N ALA A 341 2.67 -25.68 6.91
CA ALA A 341 1.87 -24.73 6.13
C ALA A 341 2.61 -23.40 5.92
N ALA A 342 3.23 -22.84 6.98
CA ALA A 342 4.04 -21.62 6.88
C ALA A 342 5.19 -21.73 5.87
N THR A 343 5.79 -22.92 5.73
CA THR A 343 6.85 -23.16 4.76
C THR A 343 6.31 -23.27 3.33
N MET A 344 5.14 -23.89 3.15
CA MET A 344 4.48 -23.90 1.84
C MET A 344 4.04 -22.49 1.44
N GLY A 345 3.38 -21.75 2.33
CA GLY A 345 2.96 -20.37 2.06
C GLY A 345 4.13 -19.45 1.72
N ALA A 346 5.28 -19.60 2.40
CA ALA A 346 6.48 -18.86 2.01
C ALA A 346 7.01 -19.26 0.62
N LEU A 347 6.91 -20.53 0.22
CA LEU A 347 7.30 -20.97 -1.12
C LEU A 347 6.29 -20.52 -2.19
N ASP A 348 5.01 -20.50 -1.88
CA ASP A 348 3.96 -19.98 -2.76
C ASP A 348 4.19 -18.48 -3.01
N LEU A 349 4.42 -17.69 -1.96
CA LEU A 349 4.72 -16.27 -2.08
C LEU A 349 6.01 -15.99 -2.85
N LEU A 350 7.05 -16.79 -2.62
CA LEU A 350 8.34 -16.63 -3.31
C LEU A 350 8.33 -17.14 -4.75
N SER A 351 7.39 -18.01 -5.14
CA SER A 351 7.33 -18.66 -6.45
C SER A 351 8.71 -19.06 -7.02
N PRO A 352 9.51 -19.89 -6.32
CA PRO A 352 10.92 -20.05 -6.64
C PRO A 352 11.15 -20.72 -8.01
N GLN A 353 12.09 -20.21 -8.81
CA GLN A 353 12.53 -20.83 -10.08
C GLN A 353 13.27 -22.18 -9.90
N GLY A 354 13.36 -22.66 -8.67
CA GLY A 354 13.96 -23.94 -8.36
C GLY A 354 14.08 -24.15 -6.87
N LEU A 355 14.14 -25.42 -6.46
CA LEU A 355 14.31 -25.75 -5.06
C LEU A 355 15.44 -26.74 -4.83
N VAL A 356 16.31 -26.40 -3.88
CA VAL A 356 17.37 -27.29 -3.40
C VAL A 356 17.06 -27.79 -1.99
N VAL A 357 17.01 -29.11 -1.81
CA VAL A 357 16.90 -29.75 -0.49
C VAL A 357 18.24 -30.25 0.00
N PHE A 358 18.58 -29.87 1.23
CA PHE A 358 19.75 -30.38 1.94
C PHE A 358 19.41 -31.56 2.83
N GLY A 359 20.28 -32.58 2.80
CA GLY A 359 20.21 -33.75 3.68
C GLY A 359 19.58 -34.97 3.03
N GLY A 360 19.91 -36.15 3.57
CA GLY A 360 19.40 -37.43 3.07
C GLY A 360 17.92 -37.66 3.40
N THR A 361 17.38 -38.79 2.94
CA THR A 361 15.97 -39.16 3.17
C THR A 361 15.62 -39.41 4.64
N THR A 362 16.62 -39.51 5.52
CA THR A 362 16.45 -39.57 6.98
C THR A 362 16.25 -38.20 7.61
N SER A 363 16.74 -37.12 6.97
CA SER A 363 16.56 -35.73 7.42
C SER A 363 15.31 -35.11 6.79
N VAL A 364 15.08 -35.37 5.50
CA VAL A 364 13.90 -34.89 4.75
C VAL A 364 13.42 -36.02 3.84
N THR A 365 12.33 -36.67 4.20
CA THR A 365 11.80 -37.84 3.49
C THR A 365 11.26 -37.50 2.10
N LYS A 366 11.09 -38.52 1.25
CA LYS A 366 10.38 -38.37 -0.04
C LYS A 366 8.91 -37.96 0.14
N GLY A 367 8.29 -38.39 1.25
CA GLY A 367 6.92 -38.03 1.59
C GLY A 367 6.77 -36.53 1.83
N ALA A 368 7.70 -35.93 2.57
CA ALA A 368 7.74 -34.48 2.78
C ALA A 368 7.82 -33.74 1.43
N LEU A 369 8.70 -34.18 0.53
CA LEU A 369 8.91 -33.50 -0.76
C LEU A 369 7.83 -33.76 -1.81
N LYS A 370 6.86 -34.64 -1.57
CA LYS A 370 5.82 -34.94 -2.56
C LYS A 370 4.96 -33.71 -2.85
N ALA A 371 4.56 -32.96 -1.81
CA ALA A 371 3.76 -31.75 -1.96
C ALA A 371 4.53 -30.67 -2.72
N VAL A 372 5.80 -30.47 -2.35
CA VAL A 372 6.69 -29.49 -2.96
C VAL A 372 6.95 -29.76 -4.44
N ASN A 373 7.26 -31.00 -4.82
CA ASN A 373 7.44 -31.36 -6.24
C ASN A 373 6.14 -31.24 -7.06
N ALA A 374 4.97 -31.25 -6.41
CA ALA A 374 3.70 -31.06 -7.12
C ALA A 374 3.43 -29.57 -7.41
N ALA A 375 3.90 -28.67 -6.55
CA ALA A 375 3.72 -27.22 -6.70
C ALA A 375 4.85 -26.54 -7.51
N LEU A 376 6.07 -27.07 -7.48
CA LEU A 376 7.24 -26.46 -8.13
C LEU A 376 7.09 -26.21 -9.65
N PRO A 377 6.45 -27.08 -10.46
CA PRO A 377 6.18 -26.74 -11.86
C PRO A 377 5.31 -25.49 -12.03
N ALA A 378 4.36 -25.25 -11.11
CA ALA A 378 3.55 -24.04 -11.12
C ALA A 378 4.38 -22.81 -10.70
N TRP A 379 5.13 -22.90 -9.60
CA TRP A 379 6.02 -21.81 -9.16
C TRP A 379 7.05 -21.42 -10.21
N TYR A 380 7.61 -22.38 -10.94
CA TYR A 380 8.54 -22.10 -12.04
C TYR A 380 7.89 -21.35 -13.21
N ASP A 381 6.60 -21.59 -13.43
CA ASP A 381 5.80 -20.92 -14.44
C ASP A 381 5.20 -19.61 -13.93
N GLU A 382 5.33 -19.27 -12.65
CA GLU A 382 4.63 -18.15 -12.04
C GLU A 382 5.48 -16.86 -12.12
N LEU A 383 4.80 -15.73 -12.28
CA LEU A 383 5.30 -14.37 -12.11
C LEU A 383 4.33 -13.68 -11.15
N VAL A 384 4.82 -13.02 -10.12
CA VAL A 384 3.96 -12.24 -9.23
C VAL A 384 4.03 -10.77 -9.60
N VAL A 385 2.93 -10.21 -10.10
CA VAL A 385 2.81 -8.76 -10.34
C VAL A 385 2.24 -8.13 -9.08
N GLN A 386 2.99 -7.22 -8.44
CA GLN A 386 2.50 -6.51 -7.27
C GLN A 386 1.67 -5.30 -7.72
N LEU A 387 0.43 -5.19 -7.24
CA LEU A 387 -0.39 -4.00 -7.40
C LEU A 387 -0.52 -3.33 -6.02
N LEU A 388 -0.05 -2.10 -5.91
CA LEU A 388 -0.29 -1.25 -4.75
C LEU A 388 -1.42 -0.30 -5.10
N SER A 389 -2.58 -0.46 -4.47
CA SER A 389 -3.76 0.28 -4.89
C SER A 389 -4.48 1.05 -3.81
N PHE A 390 -5.07 2.17 -4.20
CA PHE A 390 -5.90 3.01 -3.34
C PHE A 390 -6.99 3.75 -4.14
N ASN A 391 -7.86 4.46 -3.44
CA ASN A 391 -9.03 5.11 -4.01
C ASN A 391 -9.45 6.30 -3.13
N ASP A 392 -10.26 7.20 -3.67
CA ASP A 392 -10.91 8.29 -2.92
C ASP A 392 -9.91 9.16 -2.15
N TYR A 393 -8.79 9.52 -2.80
CA TYR A 393 -7.75 10.34 -2.19
C TYR A 393 -8.22 11.76 -1.87
N HIS A 394 -9.14 12.33 -2.66
CA HIS A 394 -9.77 13.63 -2.47
C HIS A 394 -8.77 14.75 -2.10
N GLY A 395 -7.60 14.74 -2.72
CA GLY A 395 -6.56 15.73 -2.46
C GLY A 395 -6.14 15.87 -0.99
N HIS A 396 -6.19 14.80 -0.18
CA HIS A 396 -5.73 14.82 1.21
C HIS A 396 -4.19 14.77 1.29
N ILE A 397 -3.54 15.89 0.98
CA ILE A 397 -2.07 15.98 0.95
C ILE A 397 -1.45 16.22 2.33
N GLU A 398 -2.20 16.84 3.24
CA GLU A 398 -1.72 17.21 4.57
C GLU A 398 -1.80 16.04 5.56
N VAL A 399 -0.99 16.10 6.62
CA VAL A 399 -1.12 15.17 7.74
C VAL A 399 -2.34 15.55 8.57
N GLU A 400 -3.43 14.84 8.36
CA GLU A 400 -4.62 14.91 9.22
C GLU A 400 -4.50 13.82 10.28
N ASN A 401 -4.86 14.05 11.54
CA ASN A 401 -4.90 12.99 12.57
C ASN A 401 -6.06 11.98 12.31
N GLY A 402 -6.09 11.40 11.11
CA GLY A 402 -7.13 10.54 10.58
C GLY A 402 -7.16 9.21 11.30
N LYS A 403 -8.36 8.66 11.43
CA LYS A 403 -8.63 7.34 12.01
C LYS A 403 -9.70 6.64 11.20
N LEU A 404 -9.60 5.32 11.15
CA LEU A 404 -10.72 4.48 10.73
C LEU A 404 -11.69 4.29 11.90
N THR A 405 -12.88 3.76 11.62
CA THR A 405 -13.85 3.42 12.67
C THR A 405 -13.26 2.38 13.64
N GLU A 406 -13.75 2.33 14.89
CA GLU A 406 -13.28 1.35 15.89
C GLU A 406 -13.50 -0.10 15.45
N ALA A 407 -14.50 -0.36 14.61
CA ALA A 407 -14.72 -1.67 14.02
C ALA A 407 -13.65 -2.02 12.97
N GLN A 408 -13.32 -1.04 12.11
CA GLN A 408 -12.33 -1.21 11.05
C GLN A 408 -10.91 -1.32 11.59
N ASP A 409 -10.52 -0.41 12.50
CA ASP A 409 -9.24 -0.40 13.21
C ASP A 409 -9.46 -0.29 14.74
N PRO A 410 -9.53 -1.42 15.46
CA PRO A 410 -9.69 -1.44 16.92
C PRO A 410 -8.54 -0.79 17.69
N GLU A 411 -7.36 -0.66 17.09
CA GLU A 411 -6.19 -0.02 17.72
C GLU A 411 -6.22 1.50 17.58
N GLN A 412 -7.08 2.03 16.70
CA GLN A 412 -7.32 3.47 16.51
C GLN A 412 -6.05 4.24 16.15
N ASN A 413 -5.26 3.66 15.25
CA ASN A 413 -4.04 4.22 14.73
C ASN A 413 -4.31 5.54 13.99
N LEU A 414 -3.32 6.44 14.02
CA LEU A 414 -3.33 7.64 13.19
C LEU A 414 -2.83 7.31 11.80
N VAL A 415 -3.60 7.71 10.79
CA VAL A 415 -3.39 7.33 9.39
C VAL A 415 -3.60 8.49 8.42
N GLY A 416 -2.97 8.40 7.24
CA GLY A 416 -3.16 9.30 6.11
C GLY A 416 -2.08 10.39 5.96
N GLY A 417 -2.28 11.23 4.93
CA GLY A 417 -1.36 12.30 4.50
C GLY A 417 -0.37 11.84 3.43
N ALA A 418 -0.07 12.72 2.46
CA ALA A 418 0.74 12.38 1.28
C ALA A 418 2.13 11.83 1.64
N VAL A 419 2.80 12.44 2.63
CA VAL A 419 4.13 12.03 3.09
C VAL A 419 4.12 10.58 3.59
N ASN A 420 3.13 10.23 4.41
CA ASN A 420 3.00 8.88 4.94
C ASN A 420 2.58 7.89 3.86
N LEU A 421 1.72 8.30 2.92
CA LEU A 421 1.32 7.48 1.78
C LEU A 421 2.53 7.14 0.91
N SER A 422 3.34 8.14 0.54
CA SER A 422 4.57 7.95 -0.24
C SER A 422 5.52 6.97 0.45
N THR A 423 5.82 7.20 1.74
CA THR A 423 6.66 6.27 2.51
C THR A 423 6.04 4.88 2.57
N THR A 424 4.73 4.76 2.78
CA THR A 424 4.07 3.45 2.88
C THR A 424 4.17 2.69 1.57
N LEU A 425 3.91 3.36 0.44
CA LEU A 425 4.08 2.78 -0.89
C LEU A 425 5.52 2.32 -1.11
N ASP A 426 6.51 3.15 -0.79
CA ASP A 426 7.93 2.78 -0.90
C ASP A 426 8.33 1.62 0.03
N MET A 427 7.74 1.53 1.22
CA MET A 427 7.96 0.41 2.15
C MET A 427 7.36 -0.90 1.63
N LEU A 428 6.20 -0.81 0.96
CA LEU A 428 5.49 -1.95 0.37
C LEU A 428 6.12 -2.38 -0.97
N ARG A 429 6.72 -1.45 -1.73
CA ARG A 429 7.60 -1.72 -2.88
C ARG A 429 8.92 -2.34 -2.39
N THR A 430 8.83 -3.52 -1.78
CA THR A 430 10.01 -4.28 -1.35
C THR A 430 10.81 -4.72 -2.58
N ARG A 431 12.12 -4.91 -2.43
CA ARG A 431 13.02 -5.33 -3.52
C ARG A 431 12.45 -6.52 -4.30
N SER A 432 11.77 -7.44 -3.60
CA SER A 432 11.12 -8.64 -4.14
C SER A 432 10.19 -8.42 -5.33
N PHE A 433 9.65 -7.21 -5.48
CA PHE A 433 8.75 -6.84 -6.55
C PHE A 433 9.17 -5.54 -7.26
N GLU A 434 10.35 -4.95 -7.02
CA GLU A 434 10.66 -3.57 -7.46
C GLU A 434 10.48 -3.34 -8.98
N ASP A 435 10.83 -4.33 -9.82
CA ASP A 435 10.61 -4.28 -11.29
C ASP A 435 9.29 -4.97 -11.72
N GLN A 436 8.47 -5.35 -10.76
CA GLN A 436 7.21 -6.10 -10.90
C GLN A 436 6.02 -5.40 -10.21
N SER A 437 6.23 -4.22 -9.64
CA SER A 437 5.23 -3.43 -8.93
C SER A 437 4.63 -2.36 -9.82
N LEU A 438 3.31 -2.19 -9.71
CA LEU A 438 2.58 -1.05 -10.25
C LEU A 438 1.77 -0.43 -9.13
N THR A 439 1.66 0.90 -9.11
CA THR A 439 0.73 1.61 -8.26
C THR A 439 -0.45 2.07 -9.08
N VAL A 440 -1.64 1.65 -8.68
CA VAL A 440 -2.87 1.90 -9.44
C VAL A 440 -3.94 2.46 -8.52
N ALA A 441 -4.91 3.20 -9.07
CA ALA A 441 -5.98 3.75 -8.27
C ALA A 441 -7.36 3.61 -8.92
N ALA A 442 -8.39 3.67 -8.09
CA ALA A 442 -9.78 3.57 -8.51
C ALA A 442 -10.55 4.88 -8.29
N GLY A 443 -10.09 5.99 -8.88
CA GLY A 443 -10.82 7.27 -8.98
C GLY A 443 -10.99 8.07 -7.68
N ASP A 444 -11.59 9.26 -7.81
CA ASP A 444 -11.74 10.29 -6.78
C ASP A 444 -10.41 10.68 -6.13
N LEU A 445 -9.40 10.87 -6.99
CA LEU A 445 -8.08 11.33 -6.58
C LEU A 445 -8.03 12.84 -6.36
N ILE A 446 -8.90 13.55 -7.07
CA ILE A 446 -9.12 14.99 -7.04
C ILE A 446 -10.62 15.27 -6.81
N GLY A 447 -10.98 16.54 -6.63
CA GLY A 447 -12.36 16.94 -6.34
C GLY A 447 -12.84 16.52 -4.94
N GLY A 448 -13.82 17.26 -4.42
CA GLY A 448 -14.16 17.23 -2.98
C GLY A 448 -12.98 17.55 -2.06
N SER A 449 -11.96 18.22 -2.61
CA SER A 449 -10.62 18.27 -2.06
C SER A 449 -10.48 19.14 -0.82
N THR A 450 -9.46 18.82 -0.02
CA THR A 450 -9.05 19.67 1.10
C THR A 450 -8.57 21.06 0.63
N PHE A 451 -8.55 22.02 1.57
CA PHE A 451 -8.28 23.42 1.27
C PHE A 451 -7.06 23.68 0.36
N ILE A 452 -5.91 23.07 0.65
CA ILE A 452 -4.70 23.36 -0.14
C ILE A 452 -4.86 22.88 -1.57
N SER A 453 -5.34 21.66 -1.73
CA SER A 453 -5.53 21.03 -3.03
C SER A 453 -6.56 21.79 -3.87
N GLY A 454 -7.74 22.06 -3.30
CA GLY A 454 -8.78 22.79 -4.03
C GLY A 454 -8.45 24.26 -4.31
N LEU A 455 -7.72 24.94 -3.43
CA LEU A 455 -7.25 26.33 -3.65
C LEU A 455 -6.41 26.46 -4.94
N PHE A 456 -5.73 25.38 -5.33
CA PHE A 456 -4.90 25.32 -6.54
C PHE A 456 -5.45 24.33 -7.56
N GLN A 457 -6.77 24.08 -7.54
CA GLN A 457 -7.50 23.27 -8.53
C GLN A 457 -6.85 21.89 -8.74
N ASP A 458 -6.51 21.24 -7.62
CA ASP A 458 -5.96 19.89 -7.53
C ASP A 458 -4.61 19.63 -8.22
N GLU A 459 -3.94 20.65 -8.77
CA GLU A 459 -2.53 20.53 -9.16
C GLU A 459 -1.63 20.00 -8.01
N PRO A 460 -1.81 20.39 -6.73
CA PRO A 460 -1.07 19.79 -5.62
C PRO A 460 -1.36 18.30 -5.44
N SER A 461 -2.62 17.89 -5.59
CA SER A 461 -3.02 16.49 -5.48
C SER A 461 -2.30 15.66 -6.53
N VAL A 462 -2.32 16.11 -7.78
CA VAL A 462 -1.66 15.41 -8.89
C VAL A 462 -0.15 15.32 -8.67
N GLU A 463 0.52 16.42 -8.33
CA GLU A 463 1.97 16.43 -8.08
C GLU A 463 2.36 15.47 -6.94
N THR A 464 1.54 15.37 -5.88
CA THR A 464 1.79 14.39 -4.82
C THR A 464 1.58 12.95 -5.28
N LEU A 465 0.62 12.68 -6.18
CA LEU A 465 0.40 11.33 -6.70
C LEU A 465 1.52 10.89 -7.65
N GLU A 466 2.09 11.82 -8.41
CA GLU A 466 3.28 11.58 -9.23
C GLU A 466 4.50 11.24 -8.38
N VAL A 467 4.74 12.01 -7.31
CA VAL A 467 5.84 11.71 -6.37
C VAL A 467 5.61 10.39 -5.64
N ALA A 468 4.36 10.03 -5.34
CA ALA A 468 4.00 8.74 -4.78
C ALA A 468 4.18 7.57 -5.78
N GLY A 469 4.41 7.88 -7.07
CA GLY A 469 4.65 6.91 -8.14
C GLY A 469 3.38 6.22 -8.61
N LEU A 470 2.26 6.93 -8.69
CA LEU A 470 1.04 6.41 -9.33
C LEU A 470 1.30 6.16 -10.82
N ASP A 471 0.87 5.01 -11.34
CA ASP A 471 1.04 4.65 -12.76
C ASP A 471 -0.25 4.84 -13.57
N ILE A 472 -1.39 4.40 -13.01
CA ILE A 472 -2.68 4.31 -13.70
C ILE A 472 -3.82 4.56 -12.70
N SER A 473 -4.84 5.33 -13.09
CA SER A 473 -6.09 5.42 -12.32
C SER A 473 -7.31 5.30 -13.21
N SER A 474 -8.41 4.74 -12.72
CA SER A 474 -9.71 5.09 -13.29
C SER A 474 -10.08 6.53 -12.94
N VAL A 475 -11.00 7.11 -13.71
CA VAL A 475 -11.69 8.36 -13.36
C VAL A 475 -12.85 8.03 -12.42
N GLY A 476 -12.98 8.74 -11.31
CA GLY A 476 -14.13 8.70 -10.41
C GLY A 476 -15.16 9.79 -10.73
N ASN A 477 -16.10 10.02 -9.81
CA ASN A 477 -17.11 11.06 -10.04
C ASN A 477 -16.54 12.46 -9.76
N HIS A 478 -15.70 12.61 -8.73
CA HIS A 478 -15.19 13.92 -8.30
C HIS A 478 -14.14 14.51 -9.24
N GLU A 479 -13.53 13.70 -10.12
CA GLU A 479 -12.79 14.19 -11.29
C GLU A 479 -13.63 15.10 -12.21
N PHE A 480 -14.96 15.05 -12.13
CA PHE A 480 -15.88 15.88 -12.92
C PHE A 480 -16.48 17.06 -12.15
N ASP A 481 -16.03 17.36 -10.92
CA ASP A 481 -16.55 18.48 -10.12
C ASP A 481 -16.47 19.82 -10.89
N GLU A 482 -15.36 20.04 -11.60
CA GLU A 482 -15.13 21.22 -12.45
C GLU A 482 -15.43 20.96 -13.94
N GLY A 483 -15.95 19.78 -14.26
CA GLY A 483 -16.39 19.37 -15.60
C GLY A 483 -15.30 18.72 -16.47
N VAL A 484 -15.73 18.27 -17.66
CA VAL A 484 -14.90 17.46 -18.58
C VAL A 484 -13.63 18.19 -19.04
N ASP A 485 -13.71 19.49 -19.31
CA ASP A 485 -12.56 20.26 -19.81
C ASP A 485 -11.44 20.34 -18.76
N GLU A 486 -11.81 20.43 -17.47
CA GLU A 486 -10.84 20.51 -16.38
C GLU A 486 -10.19 19.14 -16.11
N LEU A 487 -10.95 18.05 -16.17
CA LEU A 487 -10.37 16.69 -16.15
C LEU A 487 -9.36 16.48 -17.29
N LEU A 488 -9.66 16.96 -18.50
CA LEU A 488 -8.72 16.86 -19.61
C LEU A 488 -7.48 17.75 -19.38
N ARG A 489 -7.62 18.91 -18.72
CA ARG A 489 -6.48 19.74 -18.31
C ARG A 489 -5.63 19.02 -17.26
N MET A 490 -6.24 18.32 -16.31
CA MET A 490 -5.53 17.50 -15.33
C MET A 490 -4.64 16.46 -16.01
N GLN A 491 -5.14 15.77 -17.05
CA GLN A 491 -4.32 14.81 -17.79
C GLN A 491 -3.25 15.46 -18.68
N TYR A 492 -3.58 16.53 -19.40
CA TYR A 492 -2.76 17.02 -20.52
C TYR A 492 -2.05 18.35 -20.28
N GLY A 493 -2.26 18.98 -19.13
CA GLY A 493 -1.66 20.25 -18.75
C GLY A 493 -2.34 21.48 -19.37
N GLY A 494 -1.85 22.65 -18.96
CA GLY A 494 -2.32 23.97 -19.39
C GLY A 494 -2.77 24.84 -18.21
N ASN A 495 -3.04 26.11 -18.52
CA ASN A 495 -3.53 27.06 -17.51
C ASN A 495 -5.02 26.83 -17.21
N HIS A 496 -5.40 27.00 -15.94
CA HIS A 496 -6.80 27.05 -15.57
C HIS A 496 -7.51 28.21 -16.30
N PRO A 497 -8.66 28.00 -16.96
CA PRO A 497 -9.28 29.00 -17.85
C PRO A 497 -9.66 30.30 -17.14
N VAL A 498 -9.96 30.24 -15.84
CA VAL A 498 -10.39 31.41 -15.04
C VAL A 498 -9.26 31.94 -14.16
N LEU A 499 -8.54 31.03 -13.49
CA LEU A 499 -7.58 31.39 -12.44
C LEU A 499 -6.13 31.52 -12.95
N GLY A 500 -5.83 31.03 -14.16
CA GLY A 500 -4.51 31.10 -14.76
C GLY A 500 -3.58 29.98 -14.26
N GLN A 501 -2.32 30.31 -14.00
CA GLN A 501 -1.30 29.38 -13.50
C GLN A 501 -1.06 29.60 -12.01
N PHE A 502 -0.83 28.52 -11.26
CA PHE A 502 -0.58 28.56 -9.81
C PHE A 502 0.90 28.47 -9.44
N ASP A 503 1.75 28.06 -10.39
CA ASP A 503 3.20 28.05 -10.27
C ASP A 503 3.90 28.94 -11.33
N ASP A 504 5.23 28.97 -11.30
CA ASP A 504 6.05 29.78 -12.21
C ASP A 504 5.86 29.40 -13.69
N GLU A 505 5.62 28.11 -13.95
CA GLU A 505 5.32 27.56 -15.27
C GLU A 505 3.87 27.06 -15.33
N PRO A 506 3.27 26.97 -16.53
CA PRO A 506 2.00 26.29 -16.71
C PRO A 506 2.08 24.83 -16.23
N TYR A 507 0.98 24.33 -15.66
CA TYR A 507 0.82 22.93 -15.33
C TYR A 507 1.05 22.05 -16.56
N ASP A 508 1.84 20.98 -16.43
CA ASP A 508 2.27 20.11 -17.53
C ASP A 508 1.39 18.87 -17.74
N GLY A 509 0.45 18.61 -16.83
CA GLY A 509 -0.43 17.45 -16.87
C GLY A 509 0.10 16.30 -16.03
N ALA A 510 -0.75 15.33 -15.71
CA ALA A 510 -0.35 14.16 -14.95
C ALA A 510 0.66 13.28 -15.69
N ASP A 511 1.73 12.89 -14.99
CA ASP A 511 2.70 11.88 -15.44
C ASP A 511 2.11 10.45 -15.44
N PHE A 512 0.96 10.25 -14.80
CA PHE A 512 0.20 9.00 -14.79
C PHE A 512 -1.01 9.05 -15.72
N GLN A 513 -1.57 7.88 -16.05
CA GLN A 513 -2.67 7.78 -17.00
C GLN A 513 -4.02 7.60 -16.29
N TRP A 514 -4.95 8.53 -16.53
CA TRP A 514 -6.37 8.30 -16.23
C TRP A 514 -7.06 7.50 -17.33
N LEU A 515 -7.94 6.59 -16.91
CA LEU A 515 -8.72 5.72 -17.78
C LEU A 515 -10.23 5.93 -17.59
N ALA A 516 -10.99 6.01 -18.68
CA ALA A 516 -12.42 6.29 -18.66
C ALA A 516 -13.20 5.52 -19.74
N ALA A 517 -13.22 4.19 -19.65
CA ALA A 517 -13.79 3.32 -20.68
C ALA A 517 -15.28 3.54 -20.94
N ASN A 518 -16.04 3.86 -19.90
CA ASN A 518 -17.49 4.05 -19.99
C ASN A 518 -17.91 5.52 -20.00
N VAL A 519 -16.98 6.47 -20.04
CA VAL A 519 -17.30 7.89 -20.20
C VAL A 519 -17.02 8.28 -21.65
N VAL A 520 -18.09 8.40 -22.44
CA VAL A 520 -17.98 8.65 -23.87
C VAL A 520 -18.52 10.01 -24.24
N ASP A 521 -17.85 10.68 -25.17
CA ASP A 521 -18.36 11.91 -25.77
C ASP A 521 -19.67 11.63 -26.53
N LYS A 522 -20.70 12.46 -26.31
CA LYS A 522 -22.05 12.24 -26.87
C LYS A 522 -22.07 12.29 -28.40
N GLU A 523 -21.17 13.05 -29.02
CA GLU A 523 -21.15 13.24 -30.46
C GLU A 523 -20.39 12.10 -31.16
N THR A 524 -19.20 11.79 -30.67
CA THR A 524 -18.28 10.82 -31.28
C THR A 524 -18.54 9.40 -30.82
N ARG A 525 -19.13 9.21 -29.63
CA ARG A 525 -19.30 7.92 -28.96
C ARG A 525 -17.99 7.23 -28.56
N GLU A 526 -16.88 7.96 -28.60
CA GLU A 526 -15.58 7.47 -28.19
C GLU A 526 -15.29 7.87 -26.72
N PRO A 527 -14.51 7.06 -25.99
CA PRO A 527 -14.01 7.42 -24.67
C PRO A 527 -13.27 8.76 -24.65
N ILE A 528 -13.51 9.60 -23.62
CA ILE A 528 -12.86 10.92 -23.51
C ILE A 528 -11.38 10.85 -23.10
N LEU A 529 -10.99 9.75 -22.47
CA LEU A 529 -9.64 9.35 -22.10
C LEU A 529 -9.45 7.89 -22.56
N PRO A 530 -8.21 7.35 -22.61
CA PRO A 530 -8.01 5.95 -22.95
C PRO A 530 -8.91 5.02 -22.13
N ALA A 531 -9.59 4.07 -22.79
CA ALA A 531 -10.45 3.12 -22.09
C ALA A 531 -9.63 2.10 -21.29
N THR A 532 -8.47 1.74 -21.83
CA THR A 532 -7.62 0.68 -21.32
C THR A 532 -6.15 1.05 -21.47
N GLU A 533 -5.31 0.44 -20.65
CA GLU A 533 -3.86 0.53 -20.77
C GLU A 533 -3.22 -0.84 -20.52
N VAL A 534 -2.14 -1.14 -21.24
CA VAL A 534 -1.40 -2.40 -21.09
C VAL A 534 0.00 -2.09 -20.58
N ARG A 535 0.39 -2.74 -19.48
CA ARG A 535 1.75 -2.68 -18.91
C ARG A 535 2.44 -4.03 -19.11
N ASN A 536 3.65 -4.00 -19.66
CA ASN A 536 4.49 -5.20 -19.73
C ASN A 536 5.29 -5.30 -18.43
N VAL A 537 5.03 -6.33 -17.64
CA VAL A 537 5.72 -6.61 -16.37
C VAL A 537 6.51 -7.89 -16.55
N ALA A 538 7.84 -7.79 -16.59
CA ALA A 538 8.75 -8.92 -16.76
C ALA A 538 8.36 -9.91 -17.88
N GLY A 539 7.86 -9.39 -19.01
CA GLY A 539 7.46 -10.17 -20.19
C GLY A 539 6.00 -10.65 -20.22
N VAL A 540 5.20 -10.34 -19.20
CA VAL A 540 3.76 -10.56 -19.17
C VAL A 540 3.03 -9.25 -19.42
N ASP A 541 2.03 -9.26 -20.30
CA ASP A 541 1.18 -8.08 -20.54
C ASP A 541 -0.02 -8.11 -19.58
N VAL A 542 -0.17 -7.05 -18.78
CA VAL A 542 -1.29 -6.84 -17.86
C VAL A 542 -2.14 -5.69 -18.37
N GLY A 543 -3.41 -5.95 -18.64
CA GLY A 543 -4.38 -4.97 -19.11
C GLY A 543 -5.19 -4.37 -17.98
N PHE A 544 -5.33 -3.05 -17.98
CA PHE A 544 -6.15 -2.29 -17.05
C PHE A 544 -7.33 -1.67 -17.79
N ILE A 545 -8.52 -1.71 -17.18
CA ILE A 545 -9.74 -1.09 -17.70
C ILE A 545 -10.23 -0.07 -16.66
N GLY A 546 -10.35 1.20 -17.03
CA GLY A 546 -10.87 2.23 -16.13
C GLY A 546 -12.37 2.40 -16.25
N MET A 547 -13.09 2.31 -15.15
CA MET A 547 -14.55 2.36 -15.10
C MET A 547 -15.00 3.40 -14.08
N THR A 548 -15.79 4.36 -14.53
CA THR A 548 -16.43 5.39 -13.69
C THR A 548 -17.83 4.95 -13.30
N LEU A 549 -18.32 5.38 -12.13
CA LEU A 549 -19.71 5.18 -11.71
C LEU A 549 -20.71 5.64 -12.78
N GLU A 550 -21.68 4.80 -13.17
CA GLU A 550 -22.76 5.17 -14.11
C GLU A 550 -23.59 6.35 -13.59
N ALA A 551 -23.78 6.43 -12.27
CA ALA A 551 -24.59 7.44 -11.60
C ALA A 551 -23.93 8.82 -11.45
N THR A 552 -22.70 9.04 -11.93
CA THR A 552 -21.96 10.32 -11.84
C THR A 552 -22.79 11.56 -12.21
N PRO A 553 -23.63 11.57 -13.28
CA PRO A 553 -24.45 12.74 -13.61
C PRO A 553 -25.44 13.19 -12.52
N THR A 554 -25.67 12.36 -11.51
CA THR A 554 -26.51 12.68 -10.35
C THR A 554 -25.72 13.18 -9.15
N LEU A 555 -24.39 13.07 -9.19
CA LEU A 555 -23.46 13.33 -8.09
C LEU A 555 -22.59 14.58 -8.31
N VAL A 556 -22.41 14.99 -9.56
CA VAL A 556 -21.74 16.25 -9.94
C VAL A 556 -22.71 17.21 -10.63
N SER A 557 -22.27 18.44 -10.94
CA SER A 557 -23.12 19.39 -11.69
C SER A 557 -23.49 18.82 -13.06
N PRO A 558 -24.79 18.67 -13.38
CA PRO A 558 -25.24 18.22 -14.70
C PRO A 558 -24.70 19.05 -15.88
N GLY A 559 -24.42 20.34 -15.65
CA GLY A 559 -23.78 21.20 -16.66
C GLY A 559 -22.36 20.79 -17.01
N GLY A 560 -21.55 20.40 -16.01
CA GLY A 560 -20.14 20.02 -16.17
C GLY A 560 -19.93 18.72 -16.95
N VAL A 561 -20.94 17.84 -16.97
CA VAL A 561 -20.93 16.55 -17.69
C VAL A 561 -21.90 16.50 -18.87
N ALA A 562 -22.44 17.65 -19.30
CA ALA A 562 -23.46 17.70 -20.33
C ALA A 562 -23.00 17.15 -21.69
N SER A 563 -21.70 17.14 -21.98
CA SER A 563 -21.09 16.65 -23.23
C SER A 563 -20.86 15.15 -23.29
N VAL A 564 -20.95 14.44 -22.17
CA VAL A 564 -20.60 13.01 -22.06
C VAL A 564 -21.77 12.14 -21.60
N ASP A 565 -21.74 10.87 -21.98
CA ASP A 565 -22.60 9.81 -21.44
C ASP A 565 -21.76 8.85 -20.60
N PHE A 566 -22.36 8.37 -19.52
CA PHE A 566 -21.81 7.31 -18.67
C PHE A 566 -22.53 6.01 -19.03
N LEU A 567 -21.80 5.02 -19.52
CA LEU A 567 -22.34 3.73 -19.96
C LEU A 567 -22.30 2.70 -18.82
N ASP A 568 -23.17 1.70 -18.89
CA ASP A 568 -23.21 0.55 -17.96
C ASP A 568 -21.84 -0.11 -17.80
N GLU A 569 -21.47 -0.36 -16.54
CA GLU A 569 -20.12 -0.77 -16.18
C GLU A 569 -19.81 -2.17 -16.67
N VAL A 570 -20.73 -3.11 -16.46
CA VAL A 570 -20.57 -4.53 -16.81
C VAL A 570 -20.44 -4.71 -18.33
N THR A 571 -21.34 -4.11 -19.09
CA THR A 571 -21.38 -4.21 -20.55
C THR A 571 -20.09 -3.65 -21.16
N THR A 572 -19.64 -2.50 -20.65
CA THR A 572 -18.45 -1.82 -21.16
C THR A 572 -17.17 -2.54 -20.78
N ALA A 573 -16.99 -2.91 -19.51
CA ALA A 573 -15.81 -3.65 -19.04
C ALA A 573 -15.67 -5.01 -19.76
N ASN A 574 -16.77 -5.73 -19.97
CA ASN A 574 -16.75 -6.99 -20.72
C ASN A 574 -16.34 -6.80 -22.18
N ALA A 575 -16.76 -5.71 -22.82
CA ALA A 575 -16.35 -5.39 -24.18
C ALA A 575 -14.86 -5.03 -24.28
N GLN A 576 -14.35 -4.25 -23.31
CA GLN A 576 -12.92 -3.90 -23.24
C GLN A 576 -12.06 -5.12 -22.93
N ALA A 577 -12.49 -6.00 -22.02
CA ALA A 577 -11.79 -7.24 -21.73
C ALA A 577 -11.69 -8.13 -22.97
N ALA A 578 -12.77 -8.27 -23.75
CA ALA A 578 -12.74 -9.00 -25.02
C ALA A 578 -11.79 -8.35 -26.05
N ALA A 579 -11.69 -7.02 -26.06
CA ALA A 579 -10.75 -6.30 -26.93
C ALA A 579 -9.29 -6.48 -26.51
N LEU A 580 -9.01 -6.56 -25.20
CA LEU A 580 -7.69 -6.89 -24.65
C LEU A 580 -7.28 -8.34 -24.96
N GLN A 581 -8.19 -9.31 -24.78
CA GLN A 581 -7.93 -10.70 -25.17
C GLN A 581 -7.68 -10.85 -26.67
N ALA A 582 -8.39 -10.09 -27.51
CA ALA A 582 -8.12 -10.06 -28.95
C ALA A 582 -6.71 -9.54 -29.31
N GLN A 583 -6.07 -8.80 -28.40
CA GLN A 583 -4.67 -8.35 -28.50
C GLN A 583 -3.68 -9.36 -27.89
N GLY A 584 -4.16 -10.43 -27.25
CA GLY A 584 -3.34 -11.44 -26.58
C GLY A 584 -3.04 -11.13 -25.11
N VAL A 585 -3.72 -10.13 -24.52
CA VAL A 585 -3.63 -9.82 -23.09
C VAL A 585 -4.61 -10.71 -22.34
N GLU A 586 -4.08 -11.61 -21.51
CA GLU A 586 -4.90 -12.57 -20.75
C GLU A 586 -5.01 -12.19 -19.26
N SER A 587 -4.08 -11.39 -18.71
CA SER A 587 -4.21 -10.83 -17.35
C SER A 587 -4.94 -9.49 -17.39
N ILE A 588 -6.15 -9.42 -16.84
CA ILE A 588 -7.01 -8.22 -16.94
C ILE A 588 -7.52 -7.77 -15.57
N VAL A 589 -7.24 -6.51 -15.23
CA VAL A 589 -7.67 -5.85 -13.98
C VAL A 589 -8.64 -4.71 -14.31
N VAL A 590 -9.76 -4.64 -13.60
CA VAL A 590 -10.68 -3.49 -13.68
C VAL A 590 -10.42 -2.55 -12.51
N LEU A 591 -10.17 -1.27 -12.83
CA LEU A 591 -10.16 -0.15 -11.89
C LEU A 591 -11.56 0.47 -11.92
N LEU A 592 -12.39 0.21 -10.92
CA LEU A 592 -13.80 0.55 -10.88
C LEU A 592 -14.10 1.56 -9.79
N HIS A 593 -14.54 2.77 -10.15
CA HIS A 593 -15.00 3.75 -9.18
C HIS A 593 -16.46 3.49 -8.75
N GLU A 594 -16.74 2.30 -8.23
CA GLU A 594 -17.97 1.91 -7.54
C GLU A 594 -17.61 0.78 -6.57
N GLY A 595 -18.25 0.73 -5.41
CA GLY A 595 -17.79 -0.08 -4.29
C GLY A 595 -18.91 -0.76 -3.49
N GLY A 596 -18.50 -1.32 -2.36
CA GLY A 596 -19.37 -2.08 -1.47
C GLY A 596 -19.28 -1.66 -0.01
N TYR A 597 -20.00 -2.39 0.83
CA TYR A 597 -20.09 -2.20 2.28
C TYR A 597 -19.92 -3.52 3.00
N GLN A 598 -19.08 -3.51 4.05
CA GLN A 598 -18.84 -4.63 4.94
C GLN A 598 -18.77 -4.15 6.39
N THR A 599 -18.78 -5.08 7.35
CA THR A 599 -18.96 -4.77 8.79
C THR A 599 -17.82 -5.16 9.73
N GLY A 600 -16.78 -5.83 9.23
CA GLY A 600 -15.56 -6.15 9.95
C GLY A 600 -14.44 -5.14 9.79
N THR A 601 -13.21 -5.65 9.87
CA THR A 601 -11.98 -4.83 9.92
C THR A 601 -11.64 -4.19 8.57
N TYR A 602 -10.58 -3.37 8.49
CA TYR A 602 -10.08 -2.87 7.20
C TYR A 602 -9.62 -3.97 6.23
N ASN A 603 -9.40 -5.19 6.71
CA ASN A 603 -9.13 -6.40 5.91
C ASN A 603 -10.34 -7.33 5.76
N GLY A 604 -11.49 -6.92 6.29
CA GLY A 604 -12.70 -7.73 6.35
C GLY A 604 -13.43 -7.86 5.02
N CYS A 605 -14.34 -8.83 4.97
CA CYS A 605 -15.33 -9.01 3.90
C CYS A 605 -16.67 -9.51 4.48
N GLU A 606 -16.96 -9.14 5.73
CA GLU A 606 -18.14 -9.63 6.44
C GLU A 606 -19.41 -8.95 5.94
N GLY A 607 -20.21 -9.72 5.18
CA GLY A 607 -21.51 -9.29 4.70
C GLY A 607 -21.41 -8.27 3.57
N ILE A 608 -20.43 -8.43 2.67
CA ILE A 608 -20.25 -7.57 1.51
C ILE A 608 -21.57 -7.35 0.77
N SER A 609 -21.87 -6.09 0.49
CA SER A 609 -23.13 -5.64 -0.11
C SER A 609 -22.90 -4.37 -0.92
N GLY A 610 -23.89 -3.94 -1.69
CA GLY A 610 -23.79 -2.78 -2.58
C GLY A 610 -23.61 -3.18 -4.05
N PRO A 611 -23.58 -2.20 -4.97
CA PRO A 611 -23.57 -2.45 -6.42
C PRO A 611 -22.40 -3.30 -6.89
N VAL A 612 -21.23 -3.20 -6.23
CA VAL A 612 -20.04 -3.97 -6.58
C VAL A 612 -20.26 -5.48 -6.60
N VAL A 613 -21.15 -6.02 -5.75
CA VAL A 613 -21.41 -7.47 -5.71
C VAL A 613 -22.04 -7.90 -7.03
N ASP A 614 -23.10 -7.22 -7.44
CA ASP A 614 -23.82 -7.46 -8.68
C ASP A 614 -22.95 -7.22 -9.93
N ILE A 615 -22.09 -6.21 -9.89
CA ILE A 615 -21.13 -5.90 -10.97
C ILE A 615 -20.12 -7.04 -11.07
N ALA A 616 -19.42 -7.37 -9.99
CA ALA A 616 -18.40 -8.42 -9.97
C ALA A 616 -18.98 -9.78 -10.41
N GLU A 617 -20.16 -10.18 -9.93
CA GLU A 617 -20.80 -11.45 -10.33
C GLU A 617 -21.17 -11.51 -11.83
N LYS A 618 -21.25 -10.36 -12.53
CA LYS A 618 -21.62 -10.28 -13.96
C LYS A 618 -20.45 -9.94 -14.88
N LEU A 619 -19.32 -9.49 -14.34
CA LEU A 619 -18.09 -9.25 -15.10
C LEU A 619 -17.55 -10.57 -15.68
N ALA A 620 -17.11 -10.52 -16.94
CA ALA A 620 -16.71 -11.68 -17.71
C ALA A 620 -15.60 -12.50 -17.02
N PRO A 621 -15.61 -13.83 -17.12
CA PRO A 621 -14.56 -14.68 -16.55
C PRO A 621 -13.14 -14.43 -17.07
N SER A 622 -12.92 -13.52 -18.03
CA SER A 622 -11.59 -13.07 -18.46
C SER A 622 -11.05 -11.88 -17.65
N ILE A 623 -11.84 -11.32 -16.73
CA ILE A 623 -11.43 -10.24 -15.83
C ILE A 623 -11.01 -10.88 -14.52
N ASP A 624 -9.79 -10.65 -14.07
CA ASP A 624 -9.15 -11.43 -13.00
C ASP A 624 -9.17 -10.80 -11.62
N ALA A 625 -9.22 -9.47 -11.58
CA ALA A 625 -9.31 -8.70 -10.35
C ALA A 625 -10.09 -7.41 -10.57
N VAL A 626 -10.71 -6.92 -9.50
CA VAL A 626 -11.40 -5.62 -9.48
C VAL A 626 -10.88 -4.81 -8.29
N ILE A 627 -10.33 -3.64 -8.57
CA ILE A 627 -9.91 -2.65 -7.57
C ILE A 627 -10.97 -1.56 -7.58
N THR A 628 -11.50 -1.23 -6.40
CA THR A 628 -12.74 -0.45 -6.27
C THR A 628 -12.60 0.81 -5.41
N GLY A 629 -13.58 1.72 -5.50
CA GLY A 629 -13.63 2.99 -4.75
C GLY A 629 -15.05 3.46 -4.44
N HIS A 630 -15.26 4.78 -4.38
CA HIS A 630 -16.53 5.52 -4.22
C HIS A 630 -17.20 5.42 -2.84
N THR A 631 -17.29 4.22 -2.28
CA THR A 631 -18.05 3.98 -1.04
C THR A 631 -17.28 4.30 0.24
N HIS A 632 -15.99 4.62 0.11
CA HIS A 632 -15.05 4.93 1.20
C HIS A 632 -14.81 3.75 2.16
N GLN A 633 -15.15 2.53 1.74
CA GLN A 633 -15.03 1.33 2.57
C GLN A 633 -13.72 0.59 2.29
N PRO A 634 -13.00 0.12 3.32
CA PRO A 634 -11.91 -0.83 3.15
C PRO A 634 -12.46 -2.26 3.11
N TYR A 635 -11.99 -3.07 2.16
CA TYR A 635 -12.23 -4.51 2.15
C TYR A 635 -11.25 -5.25 1.24
N VAL A 636 -11.05 -6.53 1.57
CA VAL A 636 -10.39 -7.51 0.70
C VAL A 636 -11.33 -8.71 0.57
N CYS A 637 -12.05 -8.77 -0.56
CA CYS A 637 -13.10 -9.74 -0.81
C CYS A 637 -12.74 -10.72 -1.93
N THR A 638 -13.38 -11.88 -1.88
CA THR A 638 -13.44 -12.81 -3.02
C THR A 638 -14.90 -12.97 -3.42
N ILE A 639 -15.21 -12.60 -4.66
CA ILE A 639 -16.55 -12.72 -5.24
C ILE A 639 -16.44 -13.63 -6.46
N ASP A 640 -17.29 -14.65 -6.54
CA ASP A 640 -17.25 -15.58 -7.67
C ASP A 640 -17.74 -14.90 -8.95
N ASP A 641 -17.08 -15.19 -10.07
CA ASP A 641 -17.48 -14.72 -11.39
C ASP A 641 -18.69 -15.53 -11.95
N PRO A 642 -19.23 -15.20 -13.14
CA PRO A 642 -20.35 -15.95 -13.72
C PRO A 642 -20.08 -17.45 -13.96
N ALA A 643 -18.82 -17.87 -13.99
CA ALA A 643 -18.42 -19.27 -14.12
C ALA A 643 -18.29 -19.99 -12.77
N GLY A 644 -18.39 -19.26 -11.65
CA GLY A 644 -18.24 -19.77 -10.29
C GLY A 644 -16.77 -19.84 -9.84
N GLU A 645 -15.87 -19.13 -10.53
CA GLU A 645 -14.45 -19.06 -10.15
C GLU A 645 -14.19 -17.82 -9.27
N PRO A 646 -13.40 -17.94 -8.21
CA PRO A 646 -13.16 -16.84 -7.27
C PRO A 646 -12.41 -15.67 -7.93
N ARG A 647 -12.87 -14.44 -7.72
CA ARG A 647 -12.21 -13.20 -8.16
C ARG A 647 -11.88 -12.29 -6.99
N SER A 648 -10.68 -11.71 -6.98
CA SER A 648 -10.29 -10.68 -6.00
C SER A 648 -11.04 -9.37 -6.24
N VAL A 649 -11.63 -8.80 -5.20
CA VAL A 649 -12.33 -7.51 -5.21
C VAL A 649 -11.90 -6.70 -4.00
N THR A 650 -11.23 -5.58 -4.19
CA THR A 650 -10.55 -4.83 -3.12
C THR A 650 -10.95 -3.35 -3.09
N SER A 651 -10.85 -2.73 -1.92
CA SER A 651 -11.00 -1.28 -1.73
C SER A 651 -10.19 -0.86 -0.50
N ALA A 652 -9.64 0.36 -0.53
CA ALA A 652 -8.66 0.86 0.43
C ALA A 652 -9.14 2.13 1.17
N ASN A 653 -10.35 2.08 1.73
CA ASN A 653 -10.92 3.20 2.49
C ASN A 653 -11.00 4.49 1.66
N GLN A 654 -10.34 5.58 2.10
CA GLN A 654 -10.34 6.90 1.50
C GLN A 654 -9.14 7.71 2.03
N TYR A 655 -8.87 8.87 1.43
CA TYR A 655 -7.97 9.93 1.90
C TYR A 655 -6.52 9.48 2.09
N GLY A 656 -6.10 8.45 1.34
CA GLY A 656 -4.77 7.86 1.47
C GLY A 656 -4.52 7.23 2.85
N ARG A 657 -5.57 6.78 3.56
CA ARG A 657 -5.46 6.18 4.89
C ARG A 657 -5.10 4.70 4.86
N VAL A 658 -5.40 4.03 3.75
CA VAL A 658 -5.15 2.61 3.53
C VAL A 658 -4.61 2.43 2.10
N VAL A 659 -3.73 1.46 1.92
CA VAL A 659 -3.28 0.95 0.61
C VAL A 659 -3.50 -0.55 0.59
N THR A 660 -4.07 -1.08 -0.49
CA THR A 660 -4.11 -2.51 -0.75
C THR A 660 -2.80 -2.95 -1.42
N GLU A 661 -2.08 -3.91 -0.84
CA GLU A 661 -1.07 -4.68 -1.56
C GLU A 661 -1.74 -5.92 -2.15
N THR A 662 -1.60 -6.14 -3.46
CA THR A 662 -2.08 -7.35 -4.14
C THR A 662 -0.91 -8.05 -4.83
N ALA A 663 -0.71 -9.33 -4.54
CA ALA A 663 0.15 -10.21 -5.31
C ALA A 663 -0.69 -10.93 -6.38
N LEU A 664 -0.62 -10.43 -7.63
CA LEU A 664 -1.31 -11.01 -8.77
C LEU A 664 -0.41 -12.08 -9.41
N SER A 665 -0.62 -13.34 -9.04
CA SER A 665 0.09 -14.49 -9.61
C SER A 665 -0.33 -14.74 -11.05
N VAL A 666 0.60 -14.65 -12.00
CA VAL A 666 0.39 -14.84 -13.43
C VAL A 666 1.23 -16.00 -13.96
N SER A 667 0.64 -16.87 -14.78
CA SER A 667 1.38 -17.91 -15.49
C SER A 667 2.15 -17.31 -16.67
N ARG A 668 3.48 -17.44 -16.67
CA ARG A 668 4.39 -17.05 -17.76
C ARG A 668 4.11 -17.81 -19.05
N THR A 669 3.60 -19.03 -18.97
CA THR A 669 3.24 -19.85 -20.14
C THR A 669 1.97 -19.35 -20.82
N THR A 670 0.96 -18.96 -20.05
CA THR A 670 -0.36 -18.59 -20.59
C THR A 670 -0.60 -17.09 -20.67
N GLY A 671 0.08 -16.30 -19.85
CA GLY A 671 -0.18 -14.88 -19.64
C GLY A 671 -1.39 -14.59 -18.74
N ASP A 672 -2.05 -15.64 -18.22
CA ASP A 672 -3.32 -15.55 -17.48
C ASP A 672 -3.08 -15.66 -15.96
N VAL A 673 -3.98 -15.05 -15.18
CA VAL A 673 -3.90 -15.00 -13.72
C VAL A 673 -4.28 -16.35 -13.11
N MET A 674 -3.42 -16.83 -12.21
CA MET A 674 -3.66 -18.00 -11.37
C MET A 674 -4.52 -17.59 -10.16
N ARG A 675 -5.83 -17.41 -10.38
CA ARG A 675 -6.74 -16.83 -9.37
C ARG A 675 -6.77 -17.51 -8.01
N ASP A 676 -6.51 -18.82 -7.95
CA ASP A 676 -6.41 -19.57 -6.69
C ASP A 676 -5.17 -19.21 -5.85
N ARG A 677 -4.27 -18.40 -6.41
CA ARG A 677 -3.01 -17.94 -5.79
C ARG A 677 -2.95 -16.44 -5.57
N VAL A 678 -3.93 -15.68 -6.07
CA VAL A 678 -3.99 -14.24 -5.83
C VAL A 678 -4.17 -13.98 -4.34
N TRP A 679 -3.35 -13.07 -3.82
CA TRP A 679 -3.39 -12.63 -2.43
C TRP A 679 -3.50 -11.10 -2.40
N ALA A 680 -4.25 -10.58 -1.43
CA ALA A 680 -4.32 -9.16 -1.17
C ALA A 680 -4.42 -8.88 0.33
N ASP A 681 -3.90 -7.73 0.76
CA ASP A 681 -3.96 -7.25 2.14
C ASP A 681 -4.03 -5.72 2.14
N ASN A 682 -4.85 -5.16 3.03
CA ASN A 682 -4.91 -3.72 3.27
C ASN A 682 -3.92 -3.33 4.37
N HIS A 683 -3.10 -2.33 4.07
CA HIS A 683 -2.12 -1.75 4.97
C HIS A 683 -2.56 -0.35 5.38
N LEU A 684 -2.55 -0.09 6.69
CA LEU A 684 -2.75 1.26 7.20
C LEU A 684 -1.56 2.15 6.81
N VAL A 685 -1.86 3.35 6.31
CA VAL A 685 -0.86 4.39 6.03
C VAL A 685 -0.55 5.13 7.32
N LEU A 686 0.31 4.53 8.15
CA LEU A 686 0.58 4.99 9.51
C LEU A 686 1.40 6.29 9.54
N GLN A 687 1.08 7.19 10.47
CA GLN A 687 1.86 8.43 10.69
C GLN A 687 3.12 8.24 11.53
N SER A 688 3.39 7.00 11.95
CA SER A 688 4.59 6.64 12.72
C SER A 688 5.76 6.21 11.84
N VAL A 689 5.60 6.23 10.52
CA VAL A 689 6.67 5.92 9.55
C VAL A 689 7.59 7.12 9.36
N ALA A 690 8.77 6.89 8.76
CA ALA A 690 9.71 7.99 8.48
C ALA A 690 9.23 8.83 7.30
N ASP A 691 9.37 10.16 7.39
CA ASP A 691 8.94 11.04 6.29
C ASP A 691 9.73 10.79 4.99
N ASP A 692 9.03 10.74 3.87
CA ASP A 692 9.62 10.89 2.55
C ASP A 692 10.04 12.36 2.34
N PRO A 693 11.35 12.66 2.26
CA PRO A 693 11.83 14.02 2.14
C PRO A 693 11.51 14.68 0.78
N GLN A 694 11.22 13.91 -0.27
CA GLN A 694 10.78 14.47 -1.56
C GLN A 694 9.31 14.91 -1.46
N MET A 695 8.44 14.03 -0.97
CA MET A 695 7.03 14.36 -0.76
C MET A 695 6.85 15.54 0.20
N ALA A 696 7.60 15.57 1.30
CA ALA A 696 7.53 16.66 2.27
C ALA A 696 7.83 18.03 1.63
N GLN A 697 8.77 18.11 0.68
CA GLN A 697 9.07 19.36 -0.03
C GLN A 697 7.91 19.82 -0.92
N VAL A 698 7.20 18.90 -1.57
CA VAL A 698 6.02 19.22 -2.39
C VAL A 698 4.89 19.75 -1.51
N VAL A 699 4.59 19.07 -0.40
CA VAL A 699 3.55 19.52 0.53
C VAL A 699 3.90 20.89 1.14
N GLU A 700 5.15 21.09 1.58
CA GLU A 700 5.61 22.37 2.12
C GLU A 700 5.53 23.52 1.09
N LYS A 701 5.81 23.25 -0.19
CA LYS A 701 5.69 24.22 -1.29
C LYS A 701 4.26 24.78 -1.36
N TRP A 702 3.27 23.90 -1.40
CA TRP A 702 1.87 24.28 -1.55
C TRP A 702 1.29 24.89 -0.27
N GLN A 703 1.66 24.37 0.91
CA GLN A 703 1.34 24.97 2.21
C GLN A 703 1.84 26.42 2.32
N ALA A 704 3.07 26.69 1.88
CA ALA A 704 3.62 28.05 1.92
C ALA A 704 2.79 29.03 1.07
N LYS A 705 2.33 28.60 -0.12
CA LYS A 705 1.47 29.40 -0.99
C LYS A 705 0.07 29.62 -0.39
N ALA A 706 -0.49 28.62 0.28
CA ALA A 706 -1.83 28.69 0.87
C ALA A 706 -1.90 29.50 2.18
N SER A 707 -0.82 29.53 2.95
CA SER A 707 -0.79 30.01 4.36
C SER A 707 -1.39 31.39 4.62
N VAL A 708 -1.23 32.33 3.68
CA VAL A 708 -1.75 33.70 3.83
C VAL A 708 -3.27 33.73 3.82
N LEU A 709 -3.89 32.92 2.97
CA LEU A 709 -5.34 32.86 2.88
C LEU A 709 -5.92 31.94 3.97
N ALA A 710 -5.24 30.82 4.25
CA ALA A 710 -5.64 29.82 5.24
C ALA A 710 -6.00 30.45 6.60
N GLY A 711 -5.06 31.19 7.19
CA GLY A 711 -5.19 31.76 8.55
C GLY A 711 -5.99 33.05 8.64
N ARG A 712 -6.66 33.50 7.57
CA ARG A 712 -7.52 34.69 7.64
C ARG A 712 -8.76 34.37 8.46
N VAL A 713 -8.92 35.00 9.63
CA VAL A 713 -10.16 34.91 10.41
C VAL A 713 -11.32 35.52 9.62
N VAL A 714 -12.42 34.77 9.51
CA VAL A 714 -13.64 35.12 8.78
C VAL A 714 -14.90 35.13 9.66
N GLY A 715 -14.81 34.74 10.93
CA GLY A 715 -15.94 34.80 11.85
C GLY A 715 -15.61 34.24 13.22
N THR A 716 -16.62 34.08 14.06
CA THR A 716 -16.49 33.41 15.37
C THR A 716 -17.69 32.55 15.73
N VAL A 717 -17.46 31.44 16.42
CA VAL A 717 -18.46 30.54 17.02
C VAL A 717 -18.34 30.54 18.56
N ALA A 718 -19.46 30.40 19.25
CA ALA A 718 -19.55 30.39 20.71
C ALA A 718 -19.66 28.96 21.29
N GLU A 719 -20.03 27.98 20.47
CA GLU A 719 -20.08 26.55 20.77
C GLU A 719 -19.84 25.73 19.49
N ASP A 720 -19.66 24.42 19.62
CA ASP A 720 -19.42 23.53 18.47
C ASP A 720 -20.67 23.45 17.59
N ILE A 721 -20.49 23.65 16.28
CA ILE A 721 -21.50 23.47 15.24
C ILE A 721 -21.09 22.25 14.41
N THR A 722 -21.77 21.13 14.63
CA THR A 722 -21.35 19.82 14.11
C THR A 722 -22.05 19.44 12.80
N GLY A 723 -21.29 18.96 11.81
CA GLY A 723 -21.80 18.23 10.65
C GLY A 723 -21.92 16.72 10.91
N ASP A 724 -22.14 15.93 9.85
CA ASP A 724 -22.24 14.47 9.97
C ASP A 724 -20.86 13.80 10.01
N ALA A 725 -20.36 13.55 11.22
CA ALA A 725 -19.11 12.82 11.43
C ALA A 725 -19.26 11.29 11.27
N SER A 726 -20.48 10.77 11.10
CA SER A 726 -20.78 9.32 11.07
C SER A 726 -20.93 8.74 9.67
N GLY A 727 -21.12 9.59 8.66
CA GLY A 727 -21.41 9.19 7.29
C GLY A 727 -22.84 8.67 7.07
N ASN A 728 -23.71 8.75 8.08
CA ASN A 728 -25.11 8.31 8.03
C ASN A 728 -25.92 9.10 6.97
N ARG A 729 -25.58 10.38 6.73
CA ARG A 729 -26.18 11.34 5.78
C ARG A 729 -27.71 11.51 5.83
N GLY A 730 -28.42 10.68 6.57
CA GLY A 730 -29.87 10.69 6.76
C GLY A 730 -30.32 11.31 8.08
N ILE A 731 -29.48 12.13 8.72
CA ILE A 731 -29.78 12.86 9.97
C ILE A 731 -29.74 14.37 9.73
N GLU A 732 -30.57 15.13 10.44
CA GLU A 732 -30.42 16.59 10.50
C GLU A 732 -29.10 16.94 11.21
N THR A 733 -28.41 18.00 10.76
CA THR A 733 -27.17 18.46 11.42
C THR A 733 -27.19 19.98 11.55
N PRO A 734 -26.76 20.53 12.71
CA PRO A 734 -26.74 21.98 12.93
C PRO A 734 -25.83 22.71 11.93
N MET A 735 -24.79 22.04 11.41
CA MET A 735 -23.94 22.65 10.38
C MET A 735 -24.65 22.77 9.02
N ALA A 736 -25.45 21.79 8.60
CA ALA A 736 -26.24 21.89 7.37
C ALA A 736 -27.29 22.99 7.46
N ASP A 737 -27.91 23.17 8.62
CA ASP A 737 -28.84 24.28 8.89
C ASP A 737 -28.14 25.64 8.87
N LEU A 738 -26.94 25.74 9.45
CA LEU A 738 -26.16 26.98 9.41
C LEU A 738 -25.78 27.37 7.97
N VAL A 739 -25.39 26.39 7.14
CA VAL A 739 -25.12 26.63 5.72
C VAL A 739 -26.41 27.03 5.00
N ALA A 740 -27.54 26.39 5.29
CA ALA A 740 -28.83 26.83 4.75
C ALA A 740 -29.18 28.28 5.17
N ASP A 741 -28.85 28.69 6.39
CA ASP A 741 -28.98 30.08 6.86
C ASP A 741 -28.09 31.03 6.08
N ALA A 742 -26.83 30.67 5.85
CA ALA A 742 -25.90 31.47 5.04
C ALA A 742 -26.41 31.65 3.60
N ILE A 743 -26.94 30.58 2.99
CA ILE A 743 -27.56 30.64 1.66
C ILE A 743 -28.78 31.57 1.68
N LEU A 744 -29.66 31.45 2.67
CA LEU A 744 -30.84 32.31 2.79
C LEU A 744 -30.42 33.77 2.97
N ALA A 745 -29.46 34.05 3.85
CA ALA A 745 -28.98 35.40 4.10
C ALA A 745 -28.45 36.07 2.82
N ALA A 746 -27.68 35.33 2.02
CA ALA A 746 -27.11 35.82 0.76
C ALA A 746 -28.15 36.03 -0.37
N THR A 747 -29.34 35.41 -0.27
CA THR A 747 -30.35 35.42 -1.34
C THR A 747 -31.70 36.05 -0.95
N SER A 748 -31.89 36.42 0.33
CA SER A 748 -33.15 36.92 0.88
C SER A 748 -33.53 38.33 0.40
N ALA A 749 -32.53 39.16 0.07
CA ALA A 749 -32.80 40.50 -0.41
C ALA A 749 -33.48 40.44 -1.79
N PRO A 750 -34.48 41.31 -2.08
CA PRO A 750 -35.19 41.27 -3.37
C PRO A 750 -34.30 41.41 -4.61
N ALA A 751 -33.13 42.04 -4.47
CA ALA A 751 -32.16 42.20 -5.55
C ALA A 751 -31.29 40.95 -5.78
N ASP A 752 -31.22 40.05 -4.79
CA ASP A 752 -30.31 38.90 -4.76
C ASP A 752 -31.08 37.56 -4.85
N GLY A 753 -32.41 37.63 -4.98
CA GLY A 753 -33.26 36.45 -5.19
C GLY A 753 -34.61 36.56 -4.51
N GLY A 754 -34.71 37.28 -3.39
CA GLY A 754 -35.93 37.40 -2.58
C GLY A 754 -36.31 36.11 -1.85
N ALA A 755 -35.35 35.22 -1.58
CA ALA A 755 -35.58 33.91 -0.98
C ALA A 755 -36.23 34.00 0.41
N GLN A 756 -37.08 33.03 0.71
CA GLN A 756 -37.82 32.90 1.97
C GLN A 756 -37.48 31.62 2.71
N ILE A 757 -37.04 30.59 1.99
CA ILE A 757 -36.70 29.26 2.49
C ILE A 757 -35.41 28.85 1.78
N SER A 758 -34.47 28.23 2.49
CA SER A 758 -33.28 27.66 1.88
C SER A 758 -33.05 26.21 2.30
N PHE A 759 -32.41 25.44 1.41
CA PHE A 759 -32.06 24.04 1.62
C PHE A 759 -30.59 23.76 1.31
N MET A 760 -29.96 22.94 2.14
CA MET A 760 -28.61 22.41 1.95
C MET A 760 -28.60 20.89 2.16
N ASN A 761 -28.08 20.11 1.22
CA ASN A 761 -27.91 18.67 1.42
C ASN A 761 -26.76 18.40 2.39
N VAL A 762 -26.96 17.48 3.34
CA VAL A 762 -25.92 17.10 4.32
C VAL A 762 -24.63 16.62 3.64
N GLY A 763 -24.74 15.97 2.48
CA GLY A 763 -23.58 15.51 1.70
C GLY A 763 -22.70 16.63 1.15
N GLY A 764 -23.23 17.84 0.99
CA GLY A 764 -22.49 19.02 0.56
C GLY A 764 -21.74 19.73 1.70
N VAL A 765 -21.97 19.34 2.96
CA VAL A 765 -21.27 19.90 4.14
C VAL A 765 -20.20 18.93 4.60
N ARG A 766 -18.94 19.35 4.57
CA ARG A 766 -17.79 18.43 4.71
C ARG A 766 -17.03 18.52 6.04
N ALA A 767 -17.30 19.54 6.85
CA ALA A 767 -16.66 19.71 8.15
C ALA A 767 -17.61 20.31 9.20
N SER A 768 -17.18 20.23 10.46
CA SER A 768 -17.78 20.93 11.61
C SER A 768 -16.95 22.18 11.94
N LEU A 769 -17.55 23.16 12.63
CA LEU A 769 -16.84 24.27 13.26
C LEU A 769 -16.79 24.06 14.78
N LYS A 770 -15.61 23.95 15.36
CA LYS A 770 -15.44 23.67 16.81
C LYS A 770 -14.74 24.82 17.51
N VAL A 771 -15.14 25.09 18.74
CA VAL A 771 -14.55 26.19 19.54
C VAL A 771 -13.09 25.92 19.89
N ASP A 772 -12.73 24.67 20.10
CA ASP A 772 -11.38 24.25 20.51
C ASP A 772 -10.48 23.85 19.34
N GLN A 773 -10.97 23.93 18.10
CA GLN A 773 -10.15 23.75 16.91
C GLN A 773 -9.30 25.00 16.67
N ILE A 774 -7.99 24.78 16.56
CA ILE A 774 -7.00 25.83 16.27
C ILE A 774 -6.13 25.33 15.11
N SER A 775 -6.45 25.75 13.90
CA SER A 775 -5.87 25.29 12.64
C SER A 775 -4.68 26.15 12.19
N ASN A 776 -4.71 27.47 12.46
CA ASN A 776 -3.74 28.46 11.97
C ASN A 776 -3.23 29.44 13.06
N GLY A 777 -3.39 29.08 14.34
CA GLY A 777 -2.93 29.90 15.48
C GLY A 777 -3.89 31.03 15.91
N GLU A 778 -5.13 30.99 15.42
CA GLU A 778 -6.27 31.79 15.85
C GLU A 778 -6.65 31.52 17.31
N GLN A 779 -7.54 32.36 17.86
CA GLN A 779 -8.08 32.18 19.22
C GLN A 779 -9.22 31.16 19.24
N PRO A 780 -9.47 30.47 20.37
CA PRO A 780 -10.63 29.60 20.51
C PRO A 780 -11.94 30.29 20.13
N GLY A 781 -12.70 29.65 19.26
CA GLY A 781 -13.93 30.15 18.67
C GLY A 781 -13.74 31.13 17.51
N GLU A 782 -12.53 31.50 17.10
CA GLU A 782 -12.30 32.15 15.80
C GLU A 782 -12.41 31.10 14.69
N VAL A 783 -13.06 31.46 13.59
CA VAL A 783 -13.18 30.62 12.39
C VAL A 783 -12.32 31.22 11.29
N THR A 784 -11.44 30.43 10.72
CA THR A 784 -10.53 30.79 9.63
C THR A 784 -11.14 30.51 8.26
N TYR A 785 -10.56 31.10 7.20
CA TYR A 785 -11.01 30.87 5.82
C TYR A 785 -10.84 29.39 5.42
N GLN A 786 -9.76 28.74 5.87
CA GLN A 786 -9.56 27.30 5.66
C GLN A 786 -10.67 26.46 6.31
N GLU A 787 -11.09 26.80 7.54
CA GLU A 787 -12.18 26.10 8.22
C GLU A 787 -13.52 26.31 7.53
N ALA A 788 -13.79 27.52 7.04
CA ALA A 788 -14.97 27.79 6.22
C ALA A 788 -14.94 27.02 4.89
N TYR A 789 -13.78 26.94 4.24
CA TYR A 789 -13.59 26.13 3.02
C TYR A 789 -13.89 24.66 3.28
N ASN A 790 -13.32 24.10 4.36
CA ASN A 790 -13.52 22.69 4.71
C ASN A 790 -15.01 22.35 4.97
N VAL A 791 -15.84 23.34 5.29
CA VAL A 791 -17.31 23.17 5.39
C VAL A 791 -17.95 23.08 4.00
N ALA A 792 -17.61 24.00 3.08
CA ALA A 792 -18.20 24.11 1.74
C ALA A 792 -17.10 24.16 0.65
N PRO A 793 -16.51 23.02 0.25
CA PRO A 793 -15.32 22.98 -0.61
C PRO A 793 -15.61 22.87 -2.11
N PHE A 794 -16.89 22.92 -2.53
CA PHE A 794 -17.29 22.53 -3.89
C PHE A 794 -17.41 23.69 -4.88
N GLY A 795 -17.39 24.94 -4.42
CA GLY A 795 -17.52 26.10 -5.30
C GLY A 795 -18.88 26.19 -6.01
N ASN A 796 -19.95 25.67 -5.41
CA ASN A 796 -21.27 25.69 -6.03
C ASN A 796 -21.81 27.13 -6.11
N LEU A 797 -22.69 27.39 -7.07
CA LEU A 797 -23.41 28.66 -7.14
C LEU A 797 -24.71 28.58 -6.36
N LEU A 798 -25.01 29.63 -5.59
CA LEU A 798 -26.34 29.80 -4.99
C LEU A 798 -27.35 30.12 -6.09
N VAL A 799 -28.58 29.61 -5.95
CA VAL A 799 -29.68 29.92 -6.85
C VAL A 799 -30.98 30.11 -6.09
N SER A 800 -31.90 30.88 -6.67
CA SER A 800 -33.26 31.07 -6.16
C SER A 800 -34.30 30.74 -7.23
N ILE A 801 -35.34 29.99 -6.86
CA ILE A 801 -36.43 29.51 -7.70
C ILE A 801 -37.79 29.69 -7.02
N ASP A 802 -38.83 29.84 -7.82
CA ASP A 802 -40.22 29.86 -7.38
C ASP A 802 -40.75 28.42 -7.32
N MET A 803 -41.17 27.98 -6.13
CA MET A 803 -41.73 26.65 -5.88
C MET A 803 -43.07 26.73 -5.16
N THR A 804 -44.01 25.86 -5.51
CA THR A 804 -45.25 25.72 -4.74
C THR A 804 -45.02 24.95 -3.45
N GLY A 805 -45.87 25.12 -2.43
CA GLY A 805 -45.81 24.31 -1.21
C GLY A 805 -45.86 22.81 -1.49
N ALA A 806 -46.57 22.37 -2.54
CA ALA A 806 -46.59 20.98 -2.99
C ALA A 806 -45.23 20.52 -3.54
N GLN A 807 -44.51 21.37 -4.28
CA GLN A 807 -43.18 21.06 -4.81
C GLN A 807 -42.13 21.03 -3.69
N ILE A 808 -42.22 21.94 -2.72
CA ILE A 808 -41.36 21.91 -1.52
C ILE A 808 -41.56 20.59 -0.76
N LYS A 809 -42.82 20.17 -0.57
CA LYS A 809 -43.12 18.86 0.01
C LYS A 809 -42.49 17.73 -0.80
N ALA A 810 -42.59 17.78 -2.13
CA ALA A 810 -42.03 16.76 -3.00
C ALA A 810 -40.49 16.67 -2.86
N ALA A 811 -39.79 17.80 -2.80
CA ALA A 811 -38.35 17.85 -2.55
C ALA A 811 -37.98 17.24 -1.19
N LEU A 812 -38.72 17.55 -0.13
CA LEU A 812 -38.47 16.96 1.20
C LEU A 812 -38.79 15.46 1.24
N GLU A 813 -39.80 14.98 0.51
CA GLU A 813 -40.08 13.54 0.39
C GLU A 813 -38.98 12.80 -0.37
N GLN A 814 -38.26 13.49 -1.26
CA GLN A 814 -37.11 12.97 -2.01
C GLN A 814 -35.85 12.78 -1.16
N GLN A 815 -35.86 13.19 0.11
CA GLN A 815 -34.81 12.82 1.07
C GLN A 815 -34.73 11.30 1.28
N TYR A 816 -35.86 10.59 1.11
CA TYR A 816 -35.93 9.12 1.13
C TYR A 816 -36.23 8.57 -0.27
N GLN A 817 -35.21 8.00 -0.92
CA GLN A 817 -35.34 7.37 -2.22
C GLN A 817 -34.71 5.97 -2.21
N PRO A 818 -35.50 4.91 -1.98
CA PRO A 818 -35.09 3.54 -2.22
C PRO A 818 -35.23 3.24 -3.72
N VAL A 819 -34.56 4.00 -4.58
CA VAL A 819 -34.47 3.69 -6.01
C VAL A 819 -33.19 2.95 -6.28
N GLU A 820 -33.24 1.91 -7.12
CA GLU A 820 -32.05 1.13 -7.53
C GLU A 820 -30.91 2.04 -8.02
N SER A 821 -31.23 3.19 -8.64
CA SER A 821 -30.27 4.15 -9.18
C SER A 821 -29.52 5.02 -8.17
N ARG A 822 -29.89 5.05 -6.88
CA ARG A 822 -29.16 5.80 -5.83
C ARG A 822 -28.19 4.89 -5.05
N GLY A 823 -28.07 3.64 -5.47
CA GLY A 823 -27.14 2.67 -4.90
C GLY A 823 -27.28 2.51 -3.39
N SER A 824 -26.14 2.56 -2.69
CA SER A 824 -25.97 2.25 -1.28
C SER A 824 -26.42 3.33 -0.27
N ARG A 825 -26.88 4.49 -0.72
CA ARG A 825 -27.24 5.63 0.13
C ARG A 825 -28.73 5.99 -0.01
N PRO A 826 -29.65 5.22 0.61
CA PRO A 826 -31.10 5.37 0.40
C PRO A 826 -31.71 6.64 1.02
N MET A 827 -30.95 7.33 1.89
CA MET A 827 -31.38 8.53 2.59
C MET A 827 -30.34 9.64 2.51
N LEU A 828 -30.82 10.87 2.31
CA LEU A 828 -30.01 12.07 2.33
C LEU A 828 -30.87 13.22 2.87
N ALA A 829 -30.56 13.67 4.08
CA ALA A 829 -31.27 14.76 4.74
C ALA A 829 -30.89 16.12 4.13
N LEU A 830 -31.85 17.05 4.17
CA LEU A 830 -31.68 18.46 3.86
C LEU A 830 -31.68 19.24 5.18
N GLY A 831 -30.61 19.98 5.43
CA GLY A 831 -30.64 21.11 6.35
C GLY A 831 -31.56 22.19 5.80
N VAL A 832 -32.26 22.86 6.71
CA VAL A 832 -33.30 23.86 6.39
C VAL A 832 -32.97 25.18 7.06
N SER A 833 -33.24 26.29 6.38
CA SER A 833 -32.96 27.63 6.92
C SER A 833 -33.86 28.04 8.09
N GLU A 834 -33.42 29.02 8.86
CA GLU A 834 -34.13 29.61 9.99
C GLU A 834 -35.52 30.08 9.53
N GLY A 835 -36.51 29.81 10.36
CA GLY A 835 -37.92 30.09 10.08
C GLY A 835 -38.66 28.94 9.38
N PHE A 836 -37.97 27.99 8.72
CA PHE A 836 -38.62 26.82 8.13
C PHE A 836 -38.52 25.58 9.02
N SER A 837 -39.60 24.82 9.17
CA SER A 837 -39.62 23.55 9.92
C SER A 837 -40.61 22.55 9.33
N TYR A 838 -40.41 21.26 9.62
CA TYR A 838 -41.34 20.19 9.24
C TYR A 838 -41.21 18.96 10.17
N THR A 839 -42.15 18.02 10.05
CA THR A 839 -42.09 16.71 10.72
C THR A 839 -41.81 15.63 9.70
N TRP A 840 -40.89 14.71 10.02
CA TRP A 840 -40.58 13.51 9.26
C TRP A 840 -40.95 12.23 10.03
N ASP A 841 -41.63 11.30 9.36
CA ASP A 841 -42.04 10.01 9.95
C ASP A 841 -41.69 8.84 9.02
N ALA A 842 -40.63 8.11 9.36
CA ALA A 842 -40.16 6.91 8.64
C ALA A 842 -41.24 5.83 8.48
N THR A 843 -42.21 5.79 9.40
CA THR A 843 -43.26 4.76 9.42
C THR A 843 -44.35 4.99 8.38
N GLN A 844 -44.42 6.19 7.81
CA GLN A 844 -45.36 6.50 6.74
C GLN A 844 -44.90 5.96 5.37
N PRO A 845 -45.85 5.68 4.46
CA PRO A 845 -45.54 5.36 3.07
C PRO A 845 -44.72 6.46 2.39
N GLN A 846 -43.88 6.08 1.42
CA GLN A 846 -43.14 7.02 0.59
C GLN A 846 -44.06 8.07 -0.05
N GLY A 847 -43.66 9.34 -0.03
CA GLY A 847 -44.47 10.46 -0.48
C GLY A 847 -45.43 11.01 0.58
N SER A 848 -45.49 10.39 1.78
CA SER A 848 -46.29 10.81 2.93
C SER A 848 -45.50 10.91 4.24
N ARG A 849 -44.16 10.89 4.18
CA ARG A 849 -43.29 10.96 5.36
C ARG A 849 -43.12 12.37 5.89
N VAL A 850 -43.34 13.38 5.05
CA VAL A 850 -43.22 14.80 5.38
C VAL A 850 -44.59 15.37 5.72
N SER A 851 -44.69 16.05 6.86
CA SER A 851 -45.89 16.75 7.31
C SER A 851 -45.56 18.02 8.10
N ASN A 852 -46.58 18.77 8.51
CA ASN A 852 -46.46 19.97 9.36
C ASN A 852 -45.45 21.02 8.89
N MET A 853 -45.23 21.17 7.58
CA MET A 853 -44.34 22.20 7.04
C MET A 853 -44.83 23.60 7.44
N ALA A 854 -43.97 24.40 8.04
CA ALA A 854 -44.27 25.76 8.46
C ALA A 854 -43.13 26.72 8.10
N LEU A 855 -43.49 27.96 7.76
CA LEU A 855 -42.58 29.10 7.61
C LEU A 855 -42.99 30.17 8.62
N ASP A 856 -42.08 30.56 9.50
CA ASP A 856 -42.31 31.47 10.64
C ASP A 856 -43.50 31.05 11.50
N GLY A 857 -43.65 29.73 11.70
CA GLY A 857 -44.77 29.13 12.43
C GLY A 857 -46.11 29.13 11.67
N THR A 858 -46.15 29.63 10.43
CA THR A 858 -47.34 29.59 9.58
C THR A 858 -47.29 28.35 8.67
N PRO A 859 -48.30 27.45 8.74
CA PRO A 859 -48.33 26.29 7.86
C PRO A 859 -48.28 26.66 6.38
N LEU A 860 -47.49 25.93 5.59
CA LEU A 860 -47.43 26.12 4.14
C LEU A 860 -48.75 25.69 3.48
N ASP A 861 -49.23 26.51 2.54
CA ASP A 861 -50.34 26.13 1.65
C ASP A 861 -49.75 25.43 0.41
N PRO A 862 -50.18 24.18 0.09
CA PRO A 862 -49.69 23.44 -1.06
C PRO A 862 -49.77 24.20 -2.40
N ALA A 863 -50.74 25.10 -2.57
CA ALA A 863 -50.94 25.86 -3.81
C ALA A 863 -50.23 27.22 -3.83
N THR A 864 -49.72 27.70 -2.69
CA THR A 864 -49.01 28.98 -2.62
C THR A 864 -47.58 28.82 -3.14
N THR A 865 -47.10 29.81 -3.88
CA THR A 865 -45.71 29.90 -4.35
C THR A 865 -44.86 30.59 -3.29
N TYR A 866 -43.70 30.01 -3.01
CA TYR A 866 -42.67 30.50 -2.14
C TYR A 866 -41.38 30.66 -2.92
N ARG A 867 -40.55 31.62 -2.54
CA ARG A 867 -39.21 31.78 -3.10
C ARG A 867 -38.23 30.93 -2.32
N VAL A 868 -37.61 29.96 -2.99
CA VAL A 868 -36.72 28.96 -2.38
C VAL A 868 -35.31 29.13 -2.93
N SER A 869 -34.31 29.18 -2.07
CA SER A 869 -32.90 29.15 -2.44
C SER A 869 -32.26 27.79 -2.15
N THR A 870 -31.23 27.45 -2.92
CA THR A 870 -30.39 26.27 -2.70
C THR A 870 -29.11 26.39 -3.55
N LEU A 871 -28.31 25.33 -3.64
CA LEU A 871 -27.17 25.23 -4.56
C LEU A 871 -27.66 24.88 -5.98
N ASN A 872 -26.96 25.35 -7.02
CA ASN A 872 -27.24 24.99 -8.41
C ASN A 872 -27.23 23.47 -8.61
N PHE A 873 -26.35 22.75 -7.90
CA PHE A 873 -26.32 21.29 -7.87
C PHE A 873 -27.70 20.68 -7.55
N LEU A 874 -28.33 21.07 -6.44
CA LEU A 874 -29.66 20.58 -6.07
C LEU A 874 -30.74 21.07 -7.03
N GLN A 875 -30.63 22.32 -7.50
CA GLN A 875 -31.58 22.90 -8.44
C GLN A 875 -31.61 22.19 -9.80
N GLU A 876 -30.45 21.74 -10.28
CA GLU A 876 -30.28 20.97 -11.51
C GLU A 876 -30.72 19.50 -11.34
N GLY A 877 -31.13 19.10 -10.13
CA GLY A 877 -31.63 17.76 -9.81
C GLY A 877 -30.57 16.83 -9.24
N GLY A 878 -29.40 17.37 -8.86
CA GLY A 878 -28.36 16.67 -8.11
C GLY A 878 -28.91 15.96 -6.88
N ASP A 879 -28.24 14.87 -6.50
CA ASP A 879 -28.70 13.93 -5.47
C ASP A 879 -30.13 13.39 -5.74
N LEU A 880 -30.60 13.37 -6.99
CA LEU A 880 -31.98 12.98 -7.34
C LEU A 880 -33.09 13.87 -6.74
N PHE A 881 -32.79 15.09 -6.31
CA PHE A 881 -33.82 16.05 -5.87
C PHE A 881 -34.52 16.73 -7.07
N THR A 882 -35.12 15.91 -7.93
CA THR A 882 -35.76 16.34 -9.18
C THR A 882 -36.89 17.35 -8.99
N ALA A 883 -37.50 17.43 -7.81
CA ALA A 883 -38.53 18.43 -7.54
C ALA A 883 -38.02 19.87 -7.66
N PHE A 884 -36.74 20.13 -7.40
CA PHE A 884 -36.15 21.46 -7.62
C PHE A 884 -36.07 21.86 -9.09
N THR A 885 -35.97 20.88 -10.00
CA THR A 885 -35.94 21.14 -11.47
C THR A 885 -37.26 21.70 -12.00
N GLU A 886 -38.35 21.52 -11.27
CA GLU A 886 -39.66 22.08 -11.60
C GLU A 886 -39.80 23.55 -11.15
N GLY A 887 -38.84 24.06 -10.39
CA GLY A 887 -38.78 25.45 -9.96
C GLY A 887 -38.73 26.38 -11.16
N THR A 888 -39.38 27.54 -11.04
CA THR A 888 -39.41 28.54 -12.12
C THR A 888 -38.70 29.82 -11.70
N ASN A 889 -38.51 30.75 -12.64
CA ASN A 889 -37.91 32.06 -12.34
C ASN A 889 -36.52 31.95 -11.70
N LEU A 890 -35.67 31.06 -12.24
CA LEU A 890 -34.30 30.83 -11.77
C LEU A 890 -33.49 32.13 -11.78
N MET A 891 -32.85 32.41 -10.66
CA MET A 891 -31.92 33.51 -10.50
C MET A 891 -30.66 33.00 -9.83
N GLY A 892 -29.49 33.28 -10.43
CA GLY A 892 -28.19 32.96 -9.85
C GLY A 892 -27.80 33.96 -8.76
N GLY A 893 -27.02 33.48 -7.80
CA GLY A 893 -26.44 34.21 -6.69
C GLY A 893 -24.91 34.06 -6.65
N PRO A 894 -24.28 34.40 -5.50
CA PRO A 894 -22.85 34.22 -5.31
C PRO A 894 -22.47 32.73 -5.18
N GLU A 895 -21.17 32.47 -5.07
CA GLU A 895 -20.62 31.15 -4.75
C GLU A 895 -20.83 30.81 -3.26
N ASP A 896 -20.95 29.53 -2.94
CA ASP A 896 -21.36 29.02 -1.63
C ASP A 896 -20.35 29.31 -0.51
N LEU A 897 -19.04 29.12 -0.74
CA LEU A 897 -18.02 29.50 0.24
C LEU A 897 -18.01 31.01 0.46
N ALA A 898 -18.08 31.82 -0.59
CA ALA A 898 -18.14 33.27 -0.48
C ALA A 898 -19.35 33.73 0.36
N ALA A 899 -20.51 33.08 0.17
CA ALA A 899 -21.70 33.34 0.96
C ALA A 899 -21.53 32.93 2.43
N LEU A 900 -20.96 31.75 2.70
CA LEU A 900 -20.68 31.28 4.06
C LEU A 900 -19.68 32.19 4.78
N VAL A 901 -18.57 32.55 4.12
CA VAL A 901 -17.56 33.48 4.65
C VAL A 901 -18.18 34.83 4.97
N GLN A 902 -19.05 35.36 4.11
CA GLN A 902 -19.74 36.61 4.38
C GLN A 902 -20.69 36.47 5.59
N TYR A 903 -21.44 35.38 5.67
CA TYR A 903 -22.34 35.10 6.79
C TYR A 903 -21.62 34.99 8.13
N LEU A 904 -20.48 34.29 8.17
CA LEU A 904 -19.61 34.18 9.34
C LEU A 904 -19.06 35.55 9.78
N ASN A 905 -18.73 36.44 8.83
CA ASN A 905 -18.24 37.78 9.14
C ASN A 905 -19.34 38.66 9.75
N ASP A 906 -20.56 38.54 9.22
CA ASP A 906 -21.69 39.38 9.63
C ASP A 906 -22.32 38.93 10.96
N ASN A 907 -22.09 37.68 11.38
CA ASN A 907 -22.68 37.08 12.57
C ASN A 907 -21.60 36.56 13.54
N PRO A 908 -20.99 37.42 14.37
CA PRO A 908 -20.00 36.98 15.35
C PRO A 908 -20.64 36.22 16.52
N GLY A 909 -19.99 35.15 16.97
CA GLY A 909 -20.39 34.35 18.12
C GLY A 909 -21.57 33.41 17.82
N LEU A 910 -21.59 32.83 16.62
CA LEU A 910 -22.63 31.88 16.21
C LEU A 910 -22.71 30.69 17.16
N THR A 911 -23.93 30.28 17.46
CA THR A 911 -24.25 29.06 18.21
C THR A 911 -24.81 28.00 17.27
N ALA A 912 -24.85 26.75 17.69
CA ALA A 912 -25.44 25.69 16.88
C ALA A 912 -26.94 25.98 16.65
N PRO A 913 -27.43 25.91 15.41
CA PRO A 913 -28.87 25.92 15.16
C PRO A 913 -29.59 24.85 15.98
N GLU A 914 -30.75 25.20 16.55
CA GLU A 914 -31.66 24.22 17.18
C GLU A 914 -32.32 23.34 16.12
N ASP A 915 -32.70 22.11 16.46
CA ASP A 915 -33.42 21.19 15.57
C ASP A 915 -34.65 21.86 14.93
N ARG A 916 -34.71 21.82 13.59
CA ARG A 916 -35.82 22.38 12.79
C ARG A 916 -36.69 21.28 12.21
N VAL A 917 -36.26 20.02 12.31
CA VAL A 917 -36.98 18.86 11.80
C VAL A 917 -37.34 17.88 12.92
N GLU A 918 -38.64 17.72 13.15
CA GLU A 918 -39.11 16.73 14.12
C GLU A 918 -39.07 15.32 13.53
N GLY A 919 -38.30 14.41 14.12
CA GLY A 919 -38.31 12.98 13.82
C GLY A 919 -37.20 12.47 12.89
N LEU A 920 -36.28 13.35 12.48
CA LEU A 920 -35.06 13.01 11.74
C LEU A 920 -33.84 12.84 12.67
#